data_AF-A0A1E4IQN7-F1
#
_entry.id   AF-A0A1E4IQN7-F1
#
_cell.length_a   1.000
_cell.length_b   1.000
_cell.length_c   1.000
_cell.angle_alpha   90.00
_cell.angle_beta   90.00
_cell.angle_gamma   90.00
#
_symmetry.space_group_name_H-M   'P 1'
#
loop_
_entity.id
_entity.type
_entity.pdbx_description
1 polymer ?
#
loop_
_entity_poly.entity_id
_entity_poly.type
_entity_poly.pdbx_seq_one_letter_code
_entity_poly.pdbx_strand_id
1 'polypeptide(L)'
;MPLHPDLEAFLELAALAEEDGRPPMCDMSPAQARASYDQSTVALDGVGPDLPVEDIAFQARDGATLHARLYRGGATAAALPTLLYFHGGGYVVGGLDSHDALCRSIALRTPCAVLAVDYRLAPEHKFPTAFHDAEDAAAWLAAHGGSHGLDTARVAFGGDSVGGTLATALTLAAREAGRAQPLLQLLLYPCTSIRQDSASHRRYASGHLLEQRTLQWMFGHYLRSDQDRQDWRFAPLAAQDLSGLAPAHVVLAEYDPLVDEGKAYAERLQAAGVRTRLDVHEGMVHDFARLSQVVEEADALRTAIARMLADAFQRPAVSTSPAATASIGAWVFHAHPDGRPLEVRLDAAKLSVGPQGSKEGTSQWALRKQADALRLEWPADHGAQPPEESHLLAAIEAAFVRHPELCTLSLEVPPSRTAWLVDVGAASAAYGSQPSVVSREAFWQLPRVWQRNPREPFAQRYTLSQGRRHPMRPAKPVGTVYQRHIPWLSQTLTLDTVDIERDLAAFNRWMNDPVVAHFWEEQGDLARHRAYLETIAADPRVTGLVGRLDGEAFGYFEVYWAKEDRIAPFYDAGDHDRGWHALIGEARFRGKPFLTAWMPSVSHYLFLDDCRTQRIVIEPRADNHKMIKSLGRCGYAHVKEFDFPHKRAMLGLLLRERFFGEALWIPRGEPTISPTSAKGAELPIEDTQCKSMT
;
A
#
# COMPACT_ATOMS: atom_id res chain seq x y z
N MET A 1 -7.97 11.32 9.92
CA MET A 1 -8.43 10.88 11.28
C MET A 1 -8.47 12.13 12.17
N PRO A 2 -8.74 12.12 13.49
CA PRO A 2 -8.24 13.21 14.34
C PRO A 2 -6.70 13.19 14.37
N LEU A 3 -6.08 14.30 14.79
CA LEU A 3 -4.65 14.38 15.05
C LEU A 3 -4.24 13.33 16.11
N HIS A 4 -3.01 12.81 16.06
CA HIS A 4 -2.55 11.88 17.08
C HIS A 4 -2.54 12.56 18.47
N PRO A 5 -3.05 11.92 19.54
CA PRO A 5 -3.16 12.55 20.86
C PRO A 5 -1.84 13.09 21.42
N ASP A 6 -0.73 12.34 21.25
CA ASP A 6 0.58 12.79 21.75
C ASP A 6 1.12 14.00 20.95
N LEU A 7 0.77 14.08 19.65
CA LEU A 7 1.09 15.24 18.83
C LEU A 7 0.21 16.44 19.19
N GLU A 8 -1.07 16.22 19.50
CA GLU A 8 -1.97 17.27 19.99
C GLU A 8 -1.42 17.89 21.28
N ALA A 9 -1.07 17.06 22.27
CA ALA A 9 -0.45 17.51 23.51
C ALA A 9 0.89 18.24 23.29
N PHE A 10 1.73 17.76 22.37
CA PHE A 10 2.97 18.41 21.99
C PHE A 10 2.74 19.80 21.37
N LEU A 11 1.76 19.93 20.47
CA LEU A 11 1.43 21.20 19.84
C LEU A 11 0.83 22.20 20.84
N GLU A 12 0.03 21.73 21.80
CA GLU A 12 -0.46 22.58 22.90
C GLU A 12 0.69 23.13 23.75
N LEU A 13 1.67 22.28 24.10
CA LEU A 13 2.87 22.72 24.83
C LEU A 13 3.70 23.72 24.03
N ALA A 14 3.84 23.51 22.72
CA ALA A 14 4.53 24.44 21.83
C ALA A 14 3.82 25.80 21.78
N ALA A 15 2.49 25.80 21.67
CA ALA A 15 1.67 27.02 21.68
C ALA A 15 1.79 27.80 23.01
N LEU A 16 1.77 27.10 24.15
CA LEU A 16 1.98 27.72 25.46
C LEU A 16 3.37 28.37 25.59
N ALA A 17 4.41 27.73 25.05
CA ALA A 17 5.76 28.29 25.07
C ALA A 17 5.85 29.59 24.22
N GLU A 18 5.08 29.71 23.14
CA GLU A 18 4.98 30.95 22.37
C GLU A 18 4.27 32.05 23.14
N GLU A 19 3.20 31.72 23.88
CA GLU A 19 2.50 32.65 24.77
C GLU A 19 3.41 33.16 25.92
N ASP A 20 4.29 32.31 26.43
CA ASP A 20 5.30 32.64 27.45
C ASP A 20 6.51 33.44 26.90
N GLY A 21 6.44 33.88 25.64
CA GLY A 21 7.37 34.83 25.05
C GLY A 21 8.49 34.22 24.20
N ARG A 22 8.43 32.93 23.88
CA ARG A 22 9.31 32.35 22.85
C ARG A 22 8.82 32.80 21.47
N PRO A 23 9.61 33.56 20.69
CA PRO A 23 9.14 34.02 19.39
C PRO A 23 9.02 32.84 18.41
N PRO A 24 8.03 32.85 17.50
CA PRO A 24 7.96 31.91 16.39
C PRO A 24 9.24 31.97 15.53
N MET A 25 9.60 30.86 14.89
CA MET A 25 10.84 30.78 14.09
C MET A 25 10.94 31.88 13.02
N CYS A 26 9.82 32.22 12.37
CA CYS A 26 9.79 33.25 11.33
C CYS A 26 10.04 34.68 11.84
N ASP A 27 10.00 34.91 13.15
CA ASP A 27 10.29 36.19 13.78
C ASP A 27 11.73 36.25 14.34
N MET A 28 12.51 35.17 14.22
CA MET A 28 13.91 35.10 14.60
C MET A 28 14.85 35.50 13.44
N SER A 29 16.09 35.88 13.77
CA SER A 29 17.17 35.87 12.76
C SER A 29 17.54 34.43 12.37
N PRO A 30 18.09 34.16 11.17
CA PRO A 30 18.52 32.83 10.77
C PRO A 30 19.48 32.16 11.77
N ALA A 31 20.40 32.91 12.36
CA ALA A 31 21.33 32.39 13.37
C ALA A 31 20.61 31.93 14.65
N GLN A 32 19.63 32.71 15.12
CA GLN A 32 18.81 32.33 16.28
C GLN A 32 17.90 31.12 15.97
N ALA A 33 17.32 31.08 14.77
CA ALA A 33 16.49 29.96 14.32
C ALA A 33 17.30 28.65 14.27
N ARG A 34 18.52 28.67 13.72
CA ARG A 34 19.45 27.52 13.70
C ARG A 34 19.74 27.03 15.12
N ALA A 35 20.20 27.93 15.99
CA ALA A 35 20.52 27.57 17.38
C ALA A 35 19.30 27.00 18.13
N SER A 36 18.11 27.59 17.95
CA SER A 36 16.86 27.10 18.55
C SER A 36 16.49 25.71 18.03
N TYR A 37 16.61 25.48 16.72
CA TYR A 37 16.29 24.20 16.07
C TYR A 37 17.20 23.06 16.59
N ASP A 38 18.50 23.33 16.65
CA ASP A 38 19.50 22.37 17.15
C ASP A 38 19.28 22.05 18.64
N GLN A 39 19.02 23.07 19.47
CA GLN A 39 18.75 22.88 20.90
C GLN A 39 17.50 22.04 21.16
N SER A 40 16.45 22.19 20.34
CA SER A 40 15.23 21.39 20.49
C SER A 40 15.37 19.95 20.01
N THR A 41 16.31 19.65 19.10
CA THR A 41 16.36 18.34 18.42
C THR A 41 16.48 17.19 19.42
N VAL A 42 17.37 17.26 20.40
CA VAL A 42 17.61 16.15 21.35
C VAL A 42 16.36 15.85 22.18
N ALA A 43 15.57 16.87 22.54
CA ALA A 43 14.32 16.67 23.27
C ALA A 43 13.23 16.02 22.41
N LEU A 44 13.22 16.29 21.11
CA LEU A 44 12.20 15.81 20.16
C LEU A 44 12.53 14.42 19.58
N ASP A 45 13.81 14.17 19.32
CA ASP A 45 14.26 12.98 18.60
C ASP A 45 15.19 12.07 19.40
N GLY A 46 15.60 12.52 20.58
CA GLY A 46 16.49 11.78 21.46
C GLY A 46 17.93 11.74 20.94
N VAL A 47 18.73 10.91 21.60
CA VAL A 47 20.08 10.57 21.17
C VAL A 47 20.00 9.30 20.32
N GLY A 48 20.57 9.36 19.11
CA GLY A 48 20.60 8.21 18.21
C GLY A 48 21.39 7.03 18.79
N PRO A 49 21.19 5.81 18.25
CA PRO A 49 21.92 4.64 18.70
C PRO A 49 23.43 4.77 18.43
N ASP A 50 24.24 4.17 19.31
CA ASP A 50 25.68 4.14 19.15
C ASP A 50 26.09 3.26 17.96
N LEU A 51 26.92 3.81 17.08
CA LEU A 51 27.46 3.16 15.89
C LEU A 51 28.66 3.93 15.32
N PRO A 52 29.54 3.28 14.52
CA PRO A 52 30.67 3.94 13.89
C PRO A 52 30.25 5.11 12.98
N VAL A 53 30.80 6.28 13.29
CA VAL A 53 30.61 7.52 12.55
C VAL A 53 31.96 8.07 12.09
N GLU A 54 32.03 8.52 10.86
CA GLU A 54 33.20 9.16 10.26
C GLU A 54 32.78 10.50 9.65
N ASP A 55 33.48 11.57 10.01
CA ASP A 55 33.29 12.87 9.35
C ASP A 55 34.12 12.92 8.06
N ILE A 56 33.47 13.36 6.99
CA ILE A 56 34.00 13.47 5.64
C ILE A 56 34.07 14.94 5.25
N ALA A 57 35.15 15.33 4.58
CA ALA A 57 35.27 16.65 3.97
C ALA A 57 35.63 16.50 2.48
N PHE A 58 34.97 17.29 1.63
CA PHE A 58 35.23 17.29 0.19
C PHE A 58 35.06 18.69 -0.41
N GLN A 59 35.63 18.90 -1.59
CA GLN A 59 35.57 20.19 -2.27
C GLN A 59 34.36 20.27 -3.18
N ALA A 60 33.57 21.34 -3.03
CA ALA A 60 32.54 21.75 -3.99
C ALA A 60 33.17 22.31 -5.26
N ARG A 61 32.36 22.45 -6.32
CA ARG A 61 32.79 22.95 -7.63
C ARG A 61 33.36 24.37 -7.61
N ASP A 62 33.04 25.15 -6.59
CA ASP A 62 33.50 26.53 -6.39
C ASP A 62 34.72 26.62 -5.42
N GLY A 63 35.24 25.47 -4.98
CA GLY A 63 36.36 25.38 -4.05
C GLY A 63 35.99 25.56 -2.57
N ALA A 64 34.70 25.65 -2.24
CA ALA A 64 34.27 25.57 -0.84
C ALA A 64 34.46 24.13 -0.31
N THR A 65 34.83 24.01 0.97
CA THR A 65 34.84 22.71 1.64
C THR A 65 33.45 22.41 2.17
N LEU A 66 32.87 21.28 1.75
CA LEU A 66 31.62 20.73 2.27
C LEU A 66 31.94 19.61 3.24
N HIS A 67 31.06 19.44 4.22
CA HIS A 67 31.14 18.39 5.21
C HIS A 67 30.04 17.35 4.99
N ALA A 68 30.30 16.11 5.37
CA ALA A 68 29.32 15.06 5.43
C ALA A 68 29.62 14.13 6.61
N ARG A 69 28.61 13.44 7.11
CA ARG A 69 28.75 12.45 8.16
C ARG A 69 28.36 11.07 7.64
N LEU A 70 29.27 10.12 7.79
CA LEU A 70 29.14 8.77 7.30
C LEU A 70 28.84 7.82 8.45
N TYR A 71 27.62 7.27 8.46
CA TYR A 71 27.12 6.33 9.45
C TYR A 71 27.16 4.91 8.89
N ARG A 72 27.64 3.95 9.69
CA ARG A 72 27.72 2.52 9.29
C ARG A 72 27.11 1.61 10.35
N GLY A 73 26.06 0.87 9.99
CA GLY A 73 25.49 -0.18 10.85
C GLY A 73 26.23 -1.51 10.69
N GLY A 74 26.89 -1.97 11.75
CA GLY A 74 27.53 -3.29 11.80
C GLY A 74 28.85 -3.42 11.02
N ALA A 75 29.73 -4.32 11.47
CA ALA A 75 31.02 -4.58 10.84
C ALA A 75 30.86 -5.62 9.71
N THR A 76 31.08 -5.22 8.45
CA THR A 76 31.22 -6.17 7.35
C THR A 76 32.44 -5.82 6.50
N ALA A 77 33.12 -6.86 5.98
CA ALA A 77 34.33 -6.72 5.16
C ALA A 77 34.03 -6.35 3.69
N ALA A 78 32.76 -6.11 3.34
CA ALA A 78 32.31 -5.81 1.98
C ALA A 78 31.86 -4.34 1.85
N ALA A 79 31.95 -3.78 0.64
CA ALA A 79 31.48 -2.43 0.37
C ALA A 79 29.97 -2.29 0.59
N LEU A 80 29.56 -1.26 1.34
CA LEU A 80 28.18 -1.06 1.76
C LEU A 80 27.38 -0.26 0.71
N PRO A 81 26.16 -0.69 0.33
CA PRO A 81 25.25 0.18 -0.41
C PRO A 81 25.01 1.47 0.39
N THR A 82 24.75 2.59 -0.28
CA THR A 82 24.76 3.91 0.37
C THR A 82 23.46 4.67 0.16
N LEU A 83 22.88 5.18 1.24
CA LEU A 83 21.88 6.24 1.20
C LEU A 83 22.60 7.60 1.28
N LEU A 84 22.60 8.36 0.19
CA LEU A 84 23.00 9.76 0.20
C LEU A 84 21.81 10.59 0.72
N TYR A 85 21.98 11.22 1.88
CA TYR A 85 20.89 11.84 2.62
C TYR A 85 21.06 13.35 2.74
N PHE A 86 19.98 14.08 2.47
CA PHE A 86 19.92 15.53 2.61
C PHE A 86 18.89 15.89 3.68
N HIS A 87 19.30 16.69 4.66
CA HIS A 87 18.46 17.08 5.78
C HIS A 87 17.40 18.12 5.38
N GLY A 88 16.29 18.20 6.12
CA GLY A 88 15.27 19.24 6.01
C GLY A 88 15.67 20.57 6.68
N GLY A 89 14.70 21.47 6.87
CA GLY A 89 14.92 22.76 7.52
C GLY A 89 14.79 24.00 6.60
N GLY A 90 14.05 23.87 5.50
CA GLY A 90 13.69 25.00 4.64
C GLY A 90 14.85 25.72 3.96
N TYR A 91 16.00 25.05 3.83
CA TYR A 91 17.28 25.61 3.36
C TYR A 91 17.90 26.66 4.29
N VAL A 92 17.35 26.86 5.50
CA VAL A 92 17.80 27.91 6.43
C VAL A 92 18.29 27.33 7.76
N VAL A 93 17.65 26.27 8.24
CA VAL A 93 18.00 25.56 9.49
C VAL A 93 18.29 24.09 9.20
N GLY A 94 18.65 23.34 10.24
CA GLY A 94 19.05 21.94 10.11
C GLY A 94 20.55 21.80 9.80
N GLY A 95 21.00 20.55 9.78
CA GLY A 95 22.40 20.17 9.63
C GLY A 95 22.63 18.75 10.12
N LEU A 96 23.88 18.31 10.13
CA LEU A 96 24.27 16.94 10.51
C LEU A 96 23.78 16.56 11.91
N ASP A 97 23.93 17.45 12.91
CA ASP A 97 23.58 17.16 14.31
C ASP A 97 22.07 17.08 14.49
N SER A 98 21.32 17.95 13.83
CA SER A 98 19.87 17.95 13.92
C SER A 98 19.26 16.63 13.40
N HIS A 99 19.88 15.96 12.43
CA HIS A 99 19.35 14.72 11.81
C HIS A 99 20.13 13.47 12.22
N ASP A 100 21.05 13.60 13.19
CA ASP A 100 21.96 12.54 13.60
C ASP A 100 21.23 11.28 14.10
N ALA A 101 20.21 11.45 14.95
CA ALA A 101 19.41 10.34 15.47
C ALA A 101 18.67 9.57 14.37
N LEU A 102 18.04 10.29 13.43
CA LEU A 102 17.37 9.70 12.28
C LEU A 102 18.35 8.92 11.39
N CYS A 103 19.47 9.53 11.00
CA CYS A 103 20.49 8.89 10.16
C CYS A 103 21.10 7.66 10.83
N ARG A 104 21.42 7.75 12.12
CA ARG A 104 21.91 6.60 12.91
C ARG A 104 20.91 5.46 12.95
N SER A 105 19.64 5.79 13.21
CA SER A 105 18.57 4.80 13.27
C SER A 105 18.40 4.07 11.93
N ILE A 106 18.47 4.78 10.80
CA ILE A 106 18.40 4.17 9.47
C ILE A 106 19.63 3.28 9.23
N ALA A 107 20.83 3.81 9.46
CA ALA A 107 22.09 3.08 9.25
C ALA A 107 22.18 1.80 10.09
N LEU A 108 21.67 1.81 11.33
CA LEU A 108 21.67 0.63 12.19
C LEU A 108 20.67 -0.44 11.72
N ARG A 109 19.50 -0.03 11.22
CA ARG A 109 18.39 -0.94 10.85
C ARG A 109 18.50 -1.49 9.42
N THR A 110 19.32 -0.87 8.59
CA THR A 110 19.55 -1.28 7.20
C THR A 110 20.99 -1.74 7.03
N PRO A 111 21.26 -2.81 6.26
CA PRO A 111 22.62 -3.19 5.88
C PRO A 111 23.22 -2.23 4.84
N CYS A 112 23.28 -0.92 5.16
CA CYS A 112 23.77 0.14 4.29
C CYS A 112 24.55 1.19 5.09
N ALA A 113 25.33 1.98 4.38
CA ALA A 113 25.87 3.24 4.89
C ALA A 113 24.87 4.37 4.66
N VAL A 114 24.87 5.37 5.55
CA VAL A 114 24.18 6.64 5.32
C VAL A 114 25.24 7.73 5.24
N LEU A 115 25.28 8.47 4.14
CA LEU A 115 26.14 9.63 3.97
C LEU A 115 25.26 10.88 4.01
N ALA A 116 25.17 11.52 5.17
CA ALA A 116 24.41 12.76 5.36
C ALA A 116 25.27 13.96 4.96
N VAL A 117 24.73 14.87 4.16
CA VAL A 117 25.47 16.01 3.60
C VAL A 117 25.11 17.30 4.32
N ASP A 118 26.13 18.06 4.73
CA ASP A 118 26.00 19.41 5.29
C ASP A 118 26.07 20.44 4.16
N TYR A 119 24.96 20.58 3.43
CA TYR A 119 24.88 21.51 2.31
C TYR A 119 24.73 22.95 2.81
N ARG A 120 25.20 23.93 2.02
CA ARG A 120 25.21 25.33 2.45
C ARG A 120 23.80 25.92 2.54
N LEU A 121 23.57 26.69 3.60
CA LEU A 121 22.27 27.26 3.95
C LEU A 121 22.12 28.72 3.52
N ALA A 122 20.87 29.10 3.27
CA ALA A 122 20.44 30.47 3.08
C ALA A 122 20.26 31.19 4.43
N PRO A 123 20.33 32.54 4.46
CA PRO A 123 20.45 33.46 3.32
C PRO A 123 21.87 33.65 2.75
N GLU A 124 22.90 33.13 3.41
CA GLU A 124 24.30 33.28 2.99
C GLU A 124 24.53 32.63 1.62
N HIS A 125 23.90 31.50 1.38
CA HIS A 125 23.98 30.74 0.14
C HIS A 125 22.58 30.51 -0.46
N LYS A 126 22.11 31.48 -1.24
CA LYS A 126 20.81 31.41 -1.93
C LYS A 126 20.76 30.35 -3.02
N PHE A 127 19.54 30.02 -3.47
CA PHE A 127 19.27 29.14 -4.61
C PHE A 127 20.13 29.52 -5.84
N PRO A 128 20.72 28.56 -6.58
CA PRO A 128 20.63 27.10 -6.43
C PRO A 128 21.83 26.48 -5.67
N THR A 129 22.46 27.18 -4.72
CA THR A 129 23.71 26.71 -4.09
C THR A 129 23.57 25.35 -3.42
N ALA A 130 22.54 25.14 -2.59
CA ALA A 130 22.28 23.85 -1.95
C ALA A 130 22.09 22.69 -2.95
N PHE A 131 21.49 22.97 -4.11
CA PHE A 131 21.36 21.97 -5.18
C PHE A 131 22.71 21.64 -5.83
N HIS A 132 23.58 22.63 -6.04
CA HIS A 132 24.94 22.38 -6.53
C HIS A 132 25.75 21.56 -5.51
N ASP A 133 25.60 21.84 -4.22
CA ASP A 133 26.26 21.06 -3.15
C ASP A 133 25.78 19.60 -3.14
N ALA A 134 24.48 19.37 -3.39
CA ALA A 134 23.95 18.01 -3.53
C ALA A 134 24.53 17.25 -4.74
N GLU A 135 24.68 17.92 -5.89
CA GLU A 135 25.36 17.35 -7.06
C GLU A 135 26.83 17.05 -6.79
N ASP A 136 27.53 17.96 -6.10
CA ASP A 136 28.95 17.81 -5.77
C ASP A 136 29.16 16.67 -4.77
N ALA A 137 28.25 16.48 -3.81
CA ALA A 137 28.25 15.33 -2.91
C ALA A 137 28.03 14.00 -3.65
N ALA A 138 27.11 13.97 -4.61
CA ALA A 138 26.88 12.77 -5.43
C ALA A 138 28.09 12.44 -6.33
N ALA A 139 28.72 13.46 -6.90
CA ALA A 139 29.95 13.31 -7.68
C ALA A 139 31.11 12.83 -6.81
N TRP A 140 31.26 13.38 -5.60
CA TRP A 140 32.25 12.92 -4.63
C TRP A 140 32.02 11.45 -4.25
N LEU A 141 30.78 11.06 -3.93
CA LEU A 141 30.42 9.69 -3.59
C LEU A 141 30.78 8.73 -4.73
N ALA A 142 30.44 9.09 -5.98
CA ALA A 142 30.76 8.26 -7.14
C ALA A 142 32.28 8.09 -7.36
N ALA A 143 33.06 9.14 -7.13
CA ALA A 143 34.51 9.14 -7.38
C ALA A 143 35.34 8.55 -6.22
N HIS A 144 34.94 8.81 -4.98
CA HIS A 144 35.76 8.53 -3.79
C HIS A 144 35.10 7.54 -2.82
N GLY A 145 33.79 7.27 -2.94
CA GLY A 145 33.07 6.40 -2.01
C GLY A 145 33.67 5.01 -1.85
N GLY A 146 34.20 4.43 -2.94
CA GLY A 146 34.87 3.13 -2.90
C GLY A 146 36.06 3.08 -1.94
N SER A 147 36.82 4.18 -1.80
CA SER A 147 37.94 4.27 -0.85
C SER A 147 37.49 4.34 0.61
N HIS A 148 36.23 4.70 0.86
CA HIS A 148 35.58 4.69 2.18
C HIS A 148 34.74 3.43 2.43
N GLY A 149 34.91 2.38 1.60
CA GLY A 149 34.17 1.12 1.72
C GLY A 149 32.70 1.22 1.31
N LEU A 150 32.37 2.15 0.40
CA LEU A 150 31.01 2.34 -0.11
C LEU A 150 30.86 1.72 -1.50
N ASP A 151 29.72 1.09 -1.73
CA ASP A 151 29.32 0.58 -3.02
C ASP A 151 28.64 1.70 -3.82
N THR A 152 29.41 2.29 -4.74
CA THR A 152 28.99 3.43 -5.56
C THR A 152 28.04 3.03 -6.70
N ALA A 153 27.82 1.73 -6.94
CA ALA A 153 26.83 1.24 -7.90
C ALA A 153 25.46 0.99 -7.26
N ARG A 154 25.39 0.89 -5.93
CA ARG A 154 24.15 0.68 -5.17
C ARG A 154 23.87 1.88 -4.25
N VAL A 155 23.45 2.98 -4.88
CA VAL A 155 23.16 4.24 -4.19
C VAL A 155 21.66 4.54 -4.21
N ALA A 156 21.11 4.98 -3.09
CA ALA A 156 19.79 5.60 -2.99
C ALA A 156 19.96 7.09 -2.66
N PHE A 157 19.06 7.94 -3.14
CA PHE A 157 19.00 9.35 -2.74
C PHE A 157 17.81 9.54 -1.81
N GLY A 158 17.98 10.29 -0.73
CA GLY A 158 16.87 10.56 0.17
C GLY A 158 17.02 11.83 0.96
N GLY A 159 15.92 12.20 1.61
CA GLY A 159 15.87 13.38 2.46
C GLY A 159 14.46 13.66 2.93
N ASP A 160 14.35 14.61 3.84
CA ASP A 160 13.10 15.07 4.42
C ASP A 160 12.83 16.54 4.09
N SER A 161 11.55 16.89 3.90
CA SER A 161 11.14 18.25 3.54
C SER A 161 11.90 18.76 2.30
N VAL A 162 12.61 19.88 2.40
CA VAL A 162 13.49 20.40 1.35
C VAL A 162 14.68 19.48 1.00
N GLY A 163 15.12 18.62 1.91
CA GLY A 163 16.10 17.57 1.63
C GLY A 163 15.52 16.51 0.67
N GLY A 164 14.23 16.22 0.81
CA GLY A 164 13.48 15.42 -0.18
C GLY A 164 13.41 16.11 -1.54
N THR A 165 13.25 17.44 -1.57
CA THR A 165 13.34 18.25 -2.79
C THR A 165 14.71 18.11 -3.46
N LEU A 166 15.80 18.22 -2.69
CA LEU A 166 17.17 18.05 -3.19
C LEU A 166 17.38 16.64 -3.76
N ALA A 167 16.92 15.60 -3.06
CA ALA A 167 17.06 14.21 -3.51
C ALA A 167 16.36 13.96 -4.86
N THR A 168 15.14 14.49 -5.04
CA THR A 168 14.42 14.31 -6.30
C THR A 168 14.95 15.19 -7.42
N ALA A 169 15.37 16.42 -7.11
CA ALA A 169 16.05 17.29 -8.06
C ALA A 169 17.38 16.67 -8.53
N LEU A 170 18.16 16.08 -7.63
CA LEU A 170 19.39 15.37 -7.98
C LEU A 170 19.12 14.16 -8.88
N THR A 171 17.99 13.46 -8.68
CA THR A 171 17.56 12.35 -9.54
C THR A 171 17.24 12.83 -10.96
N LEU A 172 16.52 13.96 -11.08
CA LEU A 172 16.24 14.64 -12.35
C LEU A 172 17.54 15.05 -13.05
N ALA A 173 18.46 15.68 -12.32
CA ALA A 173 19.78 16.10 -12.81
C ALA A 173 20.60 14.91 -13.33
N ALA A 174 20.61 13.79 -12.59
CA ALA A 174 21.30 12.58 -12.98
C ALA A 174 20.76 12.04 -14.33
N ARG A 175 19.44 12.06 -14.52
CA ARG A 175 18.82 11.65 -15.79
C ARG A 175 19.21 12.60 -16.93
N GLU A 176 19.10 13.91 -16.72
CA GLU A 176 19.45 14.91 -17.75
C GLU A 176 20.92 14.84 -18.17
N ALA A 177 21.81 14.51 -17.23
CA ALA A 177 23.23 14.32 -17.47
C ALA A 177 23.59 12.92 -18.00
N GLY A 178 22.62 12.02 -18.21
CA GLY A 178 22.87 10.63 -18.63
C GLY A 178 23.66 9.79 -17.61
N ARG A 179 23.64 10.18 -16.34
CA ARG A 179 24.29 9.47 -15.24
C ARG A 179 23.40 8.31 -14.74
N ALA A 180 24.02 7.36 -14.05
CA ALA A 180 23.29 6.27 -13.41
C ALA A 180 22.23 6.81 -12.43
N GLN A 181 21.03 6.24 -12.49
CA GLN A 181 19.95 6.55 -11.57
C GLN A 181 20.20 5.90 -10.21
N PRO A 182 19.77 6.53 -9.10
CA PRO A 182 19.77 5.84 -7.81
C PRO A 182 18.81 4.63 -7.86
N LEU A 183 18.99 3.67 -6.97
CA LEU A 183 18.12 2.50 -6.85
C LEU A 183 16.74 2.87 -6.27
N LEU A 184 16.68 3.98 -5.54
CA LEU A 184 15.48 4.49 -4.89
C LEU A 184 15.64 6.00 -4.59
N GLN A 185 14.53 6.73 -4.71
CA GLN A 185 14.31 8.05 -4.12
C GLN A 185 13.50 7.88 -2.82
N LEU A 186 14.07 8.18 -1.65
CA LEU A 186 13.37 8.19 -0.37
C LEU A 186 12.96 9.64 -0.03
N LEU A 187 11.68 9.96 -0.21
CA LEU A 187 11.16 11.33 -0.13
C LEU A 187 10.22 11.46 1.08
N LEU A 188 10.72 12.02 2.19
CA LEU A 188 9.90 12.28 3.37
C LEU A 188 9.29 13.69 3.25
N TYR A 189 7.98 13.76 3.10
CA TYR A 189 7.14 14.97 3.01
C TYR A 189 7.80 16.11 2.19
N PRO A 190 8.17 15.85 0.92
CA PRO A 190 8.99 16.77 0.14
C PRO A 190 8.26 18.06 -0.23
N CYS A 191 8.98 19.18 -0.32
CA CYS A 191 8.47 20.38 -0.97
C CYS A 191 8.57 20.22 -2.50
N THR A 192 7.48 20.37 -3.24
CA THR A 192 7.47 20.10 -4.69
C THR A 192 6.87 21.20 -5.54
N SER A 193 6.03 22.07 -4.98
CA SER A 193 5.27 23.05 -5.77
C SER A 193 5.98 24.39 -5.97
N ILE A 194 5.54 25.11 -7.01
CA ILE A 194 5.97 26.47 -7.34
C ILE A 194 5.51 27.47 -6.24
N ARG A 195 4.34 27.22 -5.64
CA ARG A 195 3.63 28.14 -4.73
C ARG A 195 2.98 27.42 -3.56
N GLN A 196 3.07 28.03 -2.39
CA GLN A 196 2.55 27.51 -1.14
C GLN A 196 1.07 27.94 -0.96
N ASP A 197 0.22 27.54 -1.92
CA ASP A 197 -1.18 27.97 -2.05
C ASP A 197 -2.16 26.82 -2.37
N SER A 198 -1.76 25.56 -2.13
CA SER A 198 -2.65 24.41 -2.20
C SER A 198 -3.80 24.46 -1.18
N ALA A 199 -4.76 23.53 -1.27
CA ALA A 199 -5.83 23.42 -0.29
C ALA A 199 -5.29 23.06 1.10
N SER A 200 -4.34 22.14 1.19
CA SER A 200 -3.61 21.80 2.43
C SER A 200 -2.81 22.97 2.98
N HIS A 201 -2.13 23.76 2.15
CA HIS A 201 -1.46 24.99 2.60
C HIS A 201 -2.40 25.96 3.31
N ARG A 202 -3.62 26.14 2.79
CA ARG A 202 -4.65 26.97 3.44
C ARG A 202 -5.22 26.31 4.70
N ARG A 203 -5.44 24.99 4.65
CA ARG A 203 -6.08 24.24 5.75
C ARG A 203 -5.20 24.15 6.98
N TYR A 204 -3.91 23.96 6.79
CA TYR A 204 -2.91 23.77 7.85
C TYR A 204 -1.97 24.97 7.96
N ALA A 205 -2.47 26.17 7.64
CA ALA A 205 -1.66 27.39 7.60
C ALA A 205 -1.02 27.76 8.95
N SER A 206 -1.62 27.33 10.06
CA SER A 206 -1.15 27.56 11.44
C SER A 206 -1.51 26.37 12.34
N GLY A 207 -0.82 26.24 13.48
CA GLY A 207 -1.18 25.32 14.57
C GLY A 207 -0.87 23.84 14.32
N HIS A 208 -0.06 23.50 13.32
CA HIS A 208 0.28 22.11 12.94
C HIS A 208 1.80 21.92 12.74
N LEU A 209 2.59 22.52 13.62
CA LEU A 209 4.07 22.58 13.62
C LEU A 209 4.68 23.39 12.46
N LEU A 210 4.46 22.98 11.21
CA LEU A 210 4.92 23.74 10.04
C LEU A 210 3.85 24.75 9.63
N GLU A 211 4.18 26.03 9.73
CA GLU A 211 3.25 27.11 9.42
C GLU A 211 3.55 27.80 8.08
N GLN A 212 2.50 28.38 7.48
CA GLN A 212 2.60 29.11 6.22
C GLN A 212 3.56 30.31 6.32
N ARG A 213 3.56 31.04 7.44
CA ARG A 213 4.49 32.17 7.66
C ARG A 213 5.95 31.70 7.70
N THR A 214 6.22 30.56 8.34
CA THR A 214 7.54 29.95 8.43
C THR A 214 8.05 29.51 7.06
N LEU A 215 7.21 28.86 6.25
CA LEU A 215 7.55 28.51 4.86
C LEU A 215 7.87 29.74 4.00
N GLN A 216 7.05 30.80 4.10
CA GLN A 216 7.27 32.03 3.36
C GLN A 216 8.59 32.72 3.77
N TRP A 217 8.90 32.73 5.07
CA TRP A 217 10.16 33.26 5.59
C TRP A 217 11.37 32.45 5.09
N MET A 218 11.31 31.12 5.16
CA MET A 218 12.37 30.23 4.69
C MET A 218 12.65 30.43 3.19
N PHE A 219 11.60 30.42 2.36
CA PHE A 219 11.75 30.61 0.92
C PHE A 219 12.11 32.06 0.53
N GLY A 220 11.77 33.05 1.36
CA GLY A 220 12.22 34.43 1.19
C GLY A 220 13.73 34.59 1.40
N HIS A 221 14.33 33.83 2.33
CA HIS A 221 15.77 33.76 2.50
C HIS A 221 16.44 32.98 1.36
N TYR A 222 15.86 31.83 0.97
CA TYR A 222 16.47 30.93 0.00
C TYR A 222 16.46 31.44 -1.44
N LEU A 223 15.33 31.95 -1.92
CA LEU A 223 15.20 32.37 -3.31
C LEU A 223 15.89 33.72 -3.55
N ARG A 224 16.48 33.89 -4.75
CA ARG A 224 17.07 35.18 -5.16
C ARG A 224 16.01 36.13 -5.67
N SER A 225 15.03 35.57 -6.39
CA SER A 225 13.91 36.29 -6.96
C SER A 225 12.71 35.36 -7.16
N ASP A 226 11.55 35.94 -7.46
CA ASP A 226 10.33 35.18 -7.71
C ASP A 226 10.41 34.27 -8.95
N GLN A 227 11.32 34.55 -9.88
CA GLN A 227 11.54 33.73 -11.07
C GLN A 227 12.08 32.33 -10.73
N ASP A 228 12.85 32.21 -9.65
CA ASP A 228 13.44 30.93 -9.21
C ASP A 228 12.36 29.89 -8.87
N ARG A 229 11.13 30.31 -8.59
CA ARG A 229 10.02 29.41 -8.25
C ARG A 229 9.57 28.51 -9.39
N GLN A 230 9.83 28.92 -10.63
CA GLN A 230 9.50 28.13 -11.83
C GLN A 230 10.57 27.08 -12.14
N ASP A 231 11.70 27.13 -11.46
CA ASP A 231 12.80 26.20 -11.68
C ASP A 231 12.52 24.86 -11.00
N TRP A 232 12.63 23.76 -11.76
CA TRP A 232 12.35 22.42 -11.24
C TRP A 232 13.29 22.01 -10.10
N ARG A 233 14.47 22.65 -9.98
CA ARG A 233 15.41 22.42 -8.88
C ARG A 233 14.88 22.95 -7.54
N PHE A 234 13.97 23.90 -7.56
CA PHE A 234 13.23 24.36 -6.39
C PHE A 234 11.85 23.70 -6.30
N ALA A 235 11.14 23.60 -7.44
CA ALA A 235 9.80 23.05 -7.52
C ALA A 235 9.74 21.86 -8.49
N PRO A 236 10.14 20.64 -8.06
CA PRO A 236 10.12 19.43 -8.88
C PRO A 236 8.79 19.14 -9.59
N LEU A 237 7.66 19.56 -9.02
CA LEU A 237 6.34 19.46 -9.65
C LEU A 237 6.21 20.30 -10.92
N ALA A 238 7.12 21.23 -11.18
CA ALA A 238 7.20 22.02 -12.41
C ALA A 238 8.04 21.36 -13.52
N ALA A 239 8.75 20.26 -13.23
CA ALA A 239 9.55 19.56 -14.23
C ALA A 239 8.68 19.12 -15.42
N GLN A 240 9.12 19.36 -16.65
CA GLN A 240 8.31 19.06 -17.84
C GLN A 240 8.14 17.56 -18.06
N ASP A 241 9.21 16.79 -17.81
CA ASP A 241 9.23 15.33 -17.94
C ASP A 241 9.79 14.69 -16.66
N LEU A 242 9.11 13.65 -16.18
CA LEU A 242 9.51 12.83 -15.04
C LEU A 242 9.80 11.37 -15.44
N SER A 243 9.77 11.06 -16.74
CA SER A 243 10.08 9.72 -17.24
C SER A 243 11.55 9.37 -16.99
N GLY A 244 11.83 8.07 -16.87
CA GLY A 244 13.19 7.56 -16.68
C GLY A 244 13.84 7.84 -15.32
N LEU A 245 13.08 8.36 -14.34
CA LEU A 245 13.57 8.55 -12.98
C LEU A 245 13.55 7.22 -12.19
N ALA A 246 14.43 7.14 -11.19
CA ALA A 246 14.49 6.05 -10.24
C ALA A 246 13.15 5.80 -9.53
N PRO A 247 12.86 4.55 -9.08
CA PRO A 247 11.72 4.28 -8.22
C PRO A 247 11.66 5.24 -7.02
N ALA A 248 10.47 5.67 -6.65
CA ALA A 248 10.27 6.62 -5.56
C ALA A 248 9.43 6.02 -4.44
N HIS A 249 9.74 6.39 -3.21
CA HIS A 249 8.87 6.22 -2.07
C HIS A 249 8.61 7.58 -1.44
N VAL A 250 7.36 7.99 -1.47
CA VAL A 250 6.88 9.28 -0.98
C VAL A 250 6.12 9.05 0.31
N VAL A 251 6.65 9.53 1.42
CA VAL A 251 6.00 9.50 2.73
C VAL A 251 5.39 10.87 2.99
N LEU A 252 4.11 10.96 3.32
CA LEU A 252 3.44 12.23 3.64
C LEU A 252 2.77 12.16 5.00
N ALA A 253 2.55 13.31 5.63
CA ALA A 253 1.76 13.46 6.85
C ALA A 253 0.36 14.03 6.52
N GLU A 254 -0.70 13.58 7.21
CA GLU A 254 -2.08 14.03 6.94
C GLU A 254 -2.30 15.51 7.31
N TYR A 255 -1.66 15.98 8.38
CA TYR A 255 -1.75 17.34 8.92
C TYR A 255 -0.51 18.15 8.56
N ASP A 256 -0.23 18.25 7.25
CA ASP A 256 0.94 18.92 6.71
C ASP A 256 0.52 19.83 5.54
N PRO A 257 0.93 21.12 5.52
CA PRO A 257 0.75 22.01 4.37
C PRO A 257 1.22 21.41 3.03
N LEU A 258 2.22 20.53 3.04
CA LEU A 258 2.84 19.94 1.86
C LEU A 258 2.13 18.68 1.33
N VAL A 259 1.08 18.19 2.00
CA VAL A 259 0.48 16.88 1.67
C VAL A 259 -0.12 16.84 0.26
N ASP A 260 -0.76 17.92 -0.21
CA ASP A 260 -1.36 17.90 -1.56
C ASP A 260 -0.31 18.00 -2.66
N GLU A 261 0.75 18.79 -2.47
CA GLU A 261 1.82 18.89 -3.46
C GLU A 261 2.68 17.61 -3.52
N GLY A 262 2.88 16.96 -2.37
CA GLY A 262 3.49 15.64 -2.32
C GLY A 262 2.67 14.57 -3.05
N LYS A 263 1.33 14.56 -2.87
CA LYS A 263 0.41 13.68 -3.62
C LYS A 263 0.47 13.96 -5.12
N ALA A 264 0.37 15.24 -5.50
CA ALA A 264 0.42 15.64 -6.91
C ALA A 264 1.75 15.20 -7.56
N TYR A 265 2.87 15.30 -6.84
CA TYR A 265 4.15 14.85 -7.35
C TYR A 265 4.22 13.33 -7.52
N ALA A 266 3.74 12.57 -6.54
CA ALA A 266 3.65 11.12 -6.63
C ALA A 266 2.76 10.67 -7.81
N GLU A 267 1.63 11.33 -8.02
CA GLU A 267 0.74 11.08 -9.16
C GLU A 267 1.43 11.36 -10.49
N ARG A 268 2.19 12.47 -10.61
CA ARG A 268 2.97 12.77 -11.82
C ARG A 268 4.07 11.75 -12.08
N LEU A 269 4.77 11.27 -11.05
CA LEU A 269 5.77 10.19 -11.18
C LEU A 269 5.10 8.90 -11.70
N GLN A 270 3.97 8.51 -11.12
CA GLN A 270 3.20 7.34 -11.56
C GLN A 270 2.73 7.48 -13.01
N ALA A 271 2.21 8.65 -13.38
CA ALA A 271 1.77 8.94 -14.75
C ALA A 271 2.93 8.89 -15.76
N ALA A 272 4.14 9.25 -15.33
CA ALA A 272 5.37 9.15 -16.12
C ALA A 272 5.99 7.73 -16.15
N GLY A 273 5.33 6.74 -15.54
CA GLY A 273 5.78 5.34 -15.52
C GLY A 273 6.84 5.03 -14.47
N VAL A 274 7.12 5.95 -13.54
CA VAL A 274 8.06 5.72 -12.44
C VAL A 274 7.39 4.88 -11.35
N ARG A 275 8.04 3.79 -10.95
CA ARG A 275 7.56 2.94 -9.83
C ARG A 275 7.53 3.76 -8.55
N THR A 276 6.33 4.13 -8.11
CA THR A 276 6.16 5.08 -7.00
C THR A 276 5.23 4.50 -5.95
N ARG A 277 5.73 4.37 -4.72
CA ARG A 277 4.93 4.07 -3.53
C ARG A 277 4.61 5.37 -2.80
N LEU A 278 3.36 5.56 -2.43
CA LEU A 278 2.87 6.74 -1.72
C LEU A 278 2.23 6.27 -0.40
N ASP A 279 2.83 6.66 0.72
CA ASP A 279 2.37 6.33 2.07
C ASP A 279 1.97 7.64 2.78
N VAL A 280 0.67 7.85 3.00
CA VAL A 280 0.14 8.99 3.76
C VAL A 280 -0.14 8.55 5.19
N HIS A 281 0.59 9.09 6.14
CA HIS A 281 0.46 8.79 7.56
C HIS A 281 -0.66 9.63 8.19
N GLU A 282 -1.77 8.95 8.49
CA GLU A 282 -2.94 9.55 9.15
C GLU A 282 -2.56 10.06 10.56
N GLY A 283 -3.10 11.21 10.96
CA GLY A 283 -2.86 11.81 12.29
C GLY A 283 -1.48 12.40 12.53
N MET A 284 -0.55 12.32 11.57
CA MET A 284 0.83 12.86 11.71
C MET A 284 0.94 14.29 11.17
N VAL A 285 1.95 15.02 11.67
CA VAL A 285 2.34 16.39 11.25
C VAL A 285 3.61 16.39 10.40
N HIS A 286 3.96 17.54 9.83
CA HIS A 286 5.26 17.73 9.17
C HIS A 286 6.42 17.40 10.11
N ASP A 287 7.57 16.98 9.56
CA ASP A 287 8.77 16.63 10.32
C ASP A 287 8.66 15.41 11.27
N PHE A 288 7.54 14.67 11.26
CA PHE A 288 7.30 13.60 12.24
C PHE A 288 8.34 12.47 12.23
N ALA A 289 9.11 12.28 11.15
CA ALA A 289 10.18 11.28 11.13
C ALA A 289 11.29 11.58 12.16
N ARG A 290 11.37 12.82 12.66
CA ARG A 290 12.29 13.32 13.68
C ARG A 290 11.65 13.52 15.06
N LEU A 291 10.45 12.98 15.28
CA LEU A 291 9.70 13.16 16.53
C LEU A 291 9.65 11.87 17.35
N SER A 292 10.74 11.10 17.38
CA SER A 292 10.74 9.77 18.03
C SER A 292 10.61 9.77 19.55
N GLN A 293 10.80 10.92 20.21
CA GLN A 293 10.49 11.07 21.64
C GLN A 293 9.06 11.58 21.90
N VAL A 294 8.35 12.00 20.84
CA VAL A 294 6.98 12.51 20.94
C VAL A 294 5.96 11.46 20.54
N VAL A 295 6.25 10.68 19.49
CA VAL A 295 5.29 9.80 18.86
C VAL A 295 5.96 8.52 18.34
N GLU A 296 5.40 7.36 18.70
CA GLU A 296 5.96 6.04 18.35
C GLU A 296 5.95 5.79 16.83
N GLU A 297 5.03 6.39 16.09
CA GLU A 297 4.94 6.30 14.64
C GLU A 297 6.21 6.78 13.92
N ALA A 298 6.99 7.68 14.54
CA ALA A 298 8.28 8.09 14.00
C ALA A 298 9.28 6.93 13.97
N ASP A 299 9.34 6.12 15.04
CA ASP A 299 10.18 4.93 15.09
C ASP A 299 9.69 3.82 14.16
N ALA A 300 8.37 3.65 14.09
CA ALA A 300 7.74 2.73 13.16
C ALA A 300 8.06 3.09 11.71
N LEU A 301 8.04 4.39 11.36
CA LEU A 301 8.45 4.90 10.05
C LEU A 301 9.92 4.56 9.78
N ARG A 302 10.84 4.82 10.72
CA ARG A 302 12.27 4.48 10.56
C ARG A 302 12.48 3.01 10.26
N THR A 303 11.73 2.13 10.92
CA THR A 303 11.74 0.68 10.65
C THR A 303 11.22 0.36 9.25
N ALA A 304 10.15 1.01 8.80
CA ALA A 304 9.60 0.82 7.46
C ALA A 304 10.56 1.29 6.36
N ILE A 305 11.19 2.47 6.55
CA ILE A 305 12.24 3.01 5.70
C ILE A 305 13.39 2.02 5.58
N ALA A 306 13.83 1.48 6.71
CA ALA A 306 14.97 0.59 6.74
C ALA A 306 14.76 -0.69 5.91
N ARG A 307 13.57 -1.29 6.00
CA ARG A 307 13.17 -2.46 5.20
C ARG A 307 13.14 -2.15 3.71
N MET A 308 12.55 -1.01 3.35
CA MET A 308 12.45 -0.58 1.96
C MET A 308 13.83 -0.35 1.32
N LEU A 309 14.75 0.28 2.06
CA LEU A 309 16.12 0.46 1.61
C LEU A 309 16.83 -0.88 1.44
N ALA A 310 16.66 -1.81 2.40
CA ALA A 310 17.20 -3.16 2.29
C ALA A 310 16.70 -3.87 1.02
N ASP A 311 15.40 -3.79 0.73
CA ASP A 311 14.80 -4.38 -0.48
C ASP A 311 15.32 -3.70 -1.76
N ALA A 312 15.51 -2.38 -1.76
CA ALA A 312 16.06 -1.65 -2.89
C ALA A 312 17.51 -2.06 -3.17
N PHE A 313 18.33 -2.21 -2.13
CA PHE A 313 19.75 -2.57 -2.25
C PHE A 313 20.02 -4.04 -2.59
N GLN A 314 19.01 -4.90 -2.52
CA GLN A 314 19.07 -6.28 -3.03
C GLN A 314 18.79 -6.39 -4.53
N ARG A 315 18.29 -5.32 -5.18
CA ARG A 315 18.06 -5.33 -6.63
C ARG A 315 19.39 -5.26 -7.37
N PRO A 316 19.58 -6.02 -8.47
CA PRO A 316 20.78 -5.91 -9.28
C PRO A 316 20.92 -4.49 -9.83
N ALA A 317 22.12 -3.90 -9.71
CA ALA A 317 22.43 -2.60 -10.31
C ALA A 317 22.25 -2.68 -11.84
N VAL A 318 21.45 -1.78 -12.40
CA VAL A 318 21.19 -1.74 -13.84
C VAL A 318 22.39 -1.11 -14.54
N SER A 319 23.14 -1.91 -15.31
CA SER A 319 24.23 -1.42 -16.18
C SER A 319 23.66 -0.56 -17.30
N THR A 320 24.03 0.72 -17.32
CA THR A 320 23.70 1.66 -18.41
C THR A 320 24.56 1.37 -19.64
N SER A 321 24.01 0.62 -20.60
CA SER A 321 24.39 0.76 -22.01
C SER A 321 23.49 1.79 -22.68
N PRO A 322 24.00 2.59 -23.63
CA PRO A 322 23.20 3.62 -24.29
C PRO A 322 22.00 2.96 -24.98
N ALA A 323 20.82 3.45 -24.62
CA ALA A 323 19.55 2.92 -25.07
C ALA A 323 19.50 2.87 -26.60
N ALA A 324 19.56 1.66 -27.14
CA ALA A 324 18.66 1.30 -28.22
C ALA A 324 17.26 1.71 -27.74
N THR A 325 16.59 2.56 -28.51
CA THR A 325 15.20 3.01 -28.31
C THR A 325 14.35 1.88 -27.72
N ALA A 326 14.18 1.91 -26.40
CA ALA A 326 13.45 0.88 -25.67
C ALA A 326 11.99 1.32 -25.60
N SER A 327 11.10 0.43 -26.05
CA SER A 327 9.67 0.54 -25.79
C SER A 327 9.41 0.60 -24.28
N ILE A 328 8.40 1.37 -23.91
CA ILE A 328 7.83 1.50 -22.56
C ILE A 328 7.77 0.11 -21.90
N GLY A 329 8.41 -0.07 -20.74
CA GLY A 329 8.54 -1.39 -20.10
C GLY A 329 7.18 -2.06 -19.85
N ALA A 330 7.12 -3.37 -20.12
CA ALA A 330 5.90 -4.16 -20.00
C ALA A 330 5.36 -4.17 -18.55
N TRP A 331 4.07 -3.92 -18.36
CA TRP A 331 3.37 -4.13 -17.09
C TRP A 331 3.35 -5.63 -16.76
N VAL A 332 3.72 -6.02 -15.54
CA VAL A 332 3.78 -7.42 -15.10
C VAL A 332 2.73 -7.70 -14.04
N PHE A 333 2.04 -8.82 -14.16
CA PHE A 333 0.98 -9.28 -13.27
C PHE A 333 1.08 -10.79 -13.05
N HIS A 334 0.76 -11.26 -11.85
CA HIS A 334 0.78 -12.69 -11.53
C HIS A 334 -0.66 -13.21 -11.39
N ALA A 335 -0.96 -14.30 -12.09
CA ALA A 335 -2.24 -14.98 -12.06
C ALA A 335 -2.06 -16.43 -11.59
N HIS A 336 -3.09 -17.02 -10.98
CA HIS A 336 -3.03 -18.38 -10.44
C HIS A 336 -4.18 -19.32 -10.85
N PRO A 337 -4.67 -19.27 -12.11
CA PRO A 337 -5.77 -20.14 -12.53
C PRO A 337 -5.37 -21.61 -12.42
N ASP A 338 -6.30 -22.42 -11.93
CA ASP A 338 -6.10 -23.85 -11.61
C ASP A 338 -4.91 -24.09 -10.65
N GLY A 339 -4.56 -23.08 -9.83
CA GLY A 339 -3.40 -23.11 -8.94
C GLY A 339 -2.04 -23.04 -9.63
N ARG A 340 -2.00 -22.79 -10.96
CA ARG A 340 -0.74 -22.69 -11.74
C ARG A 340 -0.20 -21.26 -11.70
N PRO A 341 1.04 -21.02 -11.25
CA PRO A 341 1.61 -19.68 -11.23
C PRO A 341 1.98 -19.22 -12.64
N LEU A 342 1.25 -18.22 -13.15
CA LEU A 342 1.47 -17.62 -14.46
C LEU A 342 1.89 -16.16 -14.31
N GLU A 343 2.83 -15.73 -15.14
CA GLU A 343 3.22 -14.34 -15.31
C GLU A 343 2.56 -13.81 -16.59
N VAL A 344 1.86 -12.70 -16.45
CA VAL A 344 1.29 -11.93 -17.55
C VAL A 344 2.13 -10.67 -17.73
N ARG A 345 2.56 -10.39 -18.96
CA ARG A 345 3.26 -9.15 -19.31
C ARG A 345 2.47 -8.41 -20.38
N LEU A 346 2.30 -7.10 -20.23
CA LEU A 346 1.63 -6.24 -21.20
C LEU A 346 2.58 -5.13 -21.65
N ASP A 347 3.06 -5.21 -22.88
CA ASP A 347 3.82 -4.15 -23.56
C ASP A 347 2.92 -3.50 -24.62
N ALA A 348 2.51 -2.25 -24.39
CA ALA A 348 1.49 -1.55 -25.17
C ALA A 348 0.20 -2.38 -25.32
N ALA A 349 -0.04 -2.95 -26.50
CA ALA A 349 -1.19 -3.81 -26.79
C ALA A 349 -0.83 -5.30 -26.84
N LYS A 350 0.44 -5.68 -26.66
CA LYS A 350 0.89 -7.08 -26.70
C LYS A 350 0.89 -7.65 -25.29
N LEU A 351 0.07 -8.66 -25.06
CA LEU A 351 -0.03 -9.36 -23.80
C LEU A 351 0.60 -10.75 -23.94
N SER A 352 1.53 -11.11 -23.08
CA SER A 352 2.14 -12.44 -23.04
C SER A 352 1.78 -13.15 -21.75
N VAL A 353 1.40 -14.42 -21.80
CA VAL A 353 1.11 -15.25 -20.62
C VAL A 353 1.99 -16.48 -20.63
N GLY A 354 2.73 -16.74 -19.57
CA GLY A 354 3.58 -17.92 -19.48
C GLY A 354 3.89 -18.32 -18.04
N PRO A 355 4.59 -19.45 -17.82
CA PRO A 355 5.05 -19.85 -16.50
C PRO A 355 5.96 -18.78 -15.89
N GLN A 356 5.81 -18.53 -14.59
CA GLN A 356 6.68 -17.58 -13.89
C GLN A 356 8.15 -17.99 -14.00
N GLY A 357 9.01 -17.06 -14.41
CA GLY A 357 10.46 -17.29 -14.54
C GLY A 357 10.91 -18.08 -15.77
N SER A 358 10.01 -18.43 -16.71
CA SER A 358 10.36 -19.09 -17.98
C SER A 358 9.73 -18.41 -19.18
N LYS A 359 10.43 -18.43 -20.32
CA LYS A 359 9.87 -18.03 -21.62
C LYS A 359 9.25 -19.21 -22.37
N GLU A 360 9.59 -20.45 -22.01
CA GLU A 360 9.01 -21.62 -22.63
C GLU A 360 7.53 -21.76 -22.28
N GLY A 361 6.72 -22.17 -23.27
CA GLY A 361 5.26 -22.28 -23.09
C GLY A 361 4.52 -20.95 -23.03
N THR A 362 5.17 -19.80 -23.31
CA THR A 362 4.50 -18.50 -23.29
C THR A 362 3.59 -18.32 -24.50
N SER A 363 2.33 -17.95 -24.27
CA SER A 363 1.38 -17.57 -25.30
C SER A 363 1.34 -16.04 -25.49
N GLN A 364 1.04 -15.57 -26.69
CA GLN A 364 0.95 -14.13 -27.02
C GLN A 364 -0.48 -13.79 -27.42
N TRP A 365 -0.88 -12.56 -27.09
CA TRP A 365 -2.23 -12.04 -27.22
C TRP A 365 -2.16 -10.58 -27.64
N ALA A 366 -3.23 -10.08 -28.25
CA ALA A 366 -3.40 -8.65 -28.47
C ALA A 366 -4.55 -8.11 -27.63
N LEU A 367 -4.30 -7.05 -26.85
CA LEU A 367 -5.29 -6.32 -26.08
C LEU A 367 -5.54 -4.99 -26.77
N ARG A 368 -6.65 -4.89 -27.51
CA ARG A 368 -6.98 -3.72 -28.34
C ARG A 368 -8.18 -2.98 -27.79
N LYS A 369 -8.10 -1.65 -27.82
CA LYS A 369 -9.23 -0.77 -27.52
C LYS A 369 -9.98 -0.45 -28.82
N GLN A 370 -11.27 -0.68 -28.86
CA GLN A 370 -12.15 -0.31 -29.97
C GLN A 370 -13.38 0.41 -29.42
N ALA A 371 -13.45 1.73 -29.66
CA ALA A 371 -14.45 2.61 -29.05
C ALA A 371 -14.47 2.46 -27.51
N ASP A 372 -15.64 2.15 -26.93
CA ASP A 372 -15.87 1.97 -25.49
C ASP A 372 -15.63 0.53 -25.00
N ALA A 373 -15.16 -0.38 -25.87
CA ALA A 373 -14.92 -1.78 -25.53
C ALA A 373 -13.44 -2.15 -25.65
N LEU A 374 -12.96 -2.96 -24.70
CA LEU A 374 -11.64 -3.59 -24.77
C LEU A 374 -11.80 -5.01 -25.29
N ARG A 375 -10.90 -5.42 -26.19
CA ARG A 375 -10.92 -6.72 -26.87
C ARG A 375 -9.62 -7.46 -26.60
N LEU A 376 -9.73 -8.72 -26.20
CA LEU A 376 -8.62 -9.66 -26.07
C LEU A 376 -8.66 -10.64 -27.26
N GLU A 377 -7.60 -10.62 -28.06
CA GLU A 377 -7.49 -11.35 -29.33
C GLU A 377 -6.43 -12.45 -29.24
N TRP A 378 -6.75 -13.62 -29.79
CA TRP A 378 -5.78 -14.69 -30.08
C TRP A 378 -5.23 -14.51 -31.50
N PRO A 379 -3.96 -14.12 -31.68
CA PRO A 379 -3.37 -13.86 -32.99
C PRO A 379 -3.40 -15.06 -33.94
N ALA A 380 -3.64 -14.80 -35.22
CA ALA A 380 -3.73 -15.83 -36.28
C ALA A 380 -2.38 -16.50 -36.62
N ASP A 381 -1.25 -15.90 -36.20
CA ASP A 381 0.11 -16.40 -36.45
C ASP A 381 0.53 -17.56 -35.52
N HIS A 382 -0.27 -17.89 -34.50
CA HIS A 382 -0.07 -19.06 -33.63
C HIS A 382 -0.46 -20.41 -34.25
N GLY A 383 -0.84 -20.46 -35.53
CA GLY A 383 -1.29 -21.67 -36.21
C GLY A 383 -2.67 -22.15 -35.74
N ALA A 384 -3.03 -23.40 -36.05
CA ALA A 384 -4.36 -23.96 -35.77
C ALA A 384 -4.62 -24.35 -34.30
N GLN A 385 -3.65 -24.16 -33.39
CA GLN A 385 -3.79 -24.61 -32.00
C GLN A 385 -4.40 -23.53 -31.11
N PRO A 386 -5.52 -23.83 -30.41
CA PRO A 386 -6.16 -22.89 -29.50
C PRO A 386 -5.37 -22.71 -28.18
N PRO A 387 -5.42 -21.53 -27.53
CA PRO A 387 -4.65 -21.22 -26.32
C PRO A 387 -4.94 -22.17 -25.16
N GLU A 388 -4.02 -22.36 -24.20
CA GLU A 388 -4.37 -23.05 -22.96
C GLU A 388 -5.48 -22.29 -22.19
N GLU A 389 -6.42 -23.02 -21.58
CA GLU A 389 -7.49 -22.40 -20.78
C GLU A 389 -6.93 -21.54 -19.65
N SER A 390 -5.93 -22.04 -18.93
CA SER A 390 -5.27 -21.30 -17.85
C SER A 390 -4.63 -20.00 -18.35
N HIS A 391 -4.11 -19.97 -19.58
CA HIS A 391 -3.56 -18.74 -20.17
C HIS A 391 -4.66 -17.75 -20.53
N LEU A 392 -5.81 -18.23 -21.04
CA LEU A 392 -6.98 -17.39 -21.31
C LEU A 392 -7.51 -16.76 -20.02
N LEU A 393 -7.66 -17.55 -18.95
CA LEU A 393 -8.13 -17.05 -17.65
C LEU A 393 -7.20 -15.98 -17.09
N ALA A 394 -5.88 -16.22 -17.12
CA ALA A 394 -4.87 -15.25 -16.68
C ALA A 394 -4.90 -13.96 -17.52
N ALA A 395 -5.08 -14.06 -18.84
CA ALA A 395 -5.19 -12.89 -19.71
C ALA A 395 -6.47 -12.07 -19.44
N ILE A 396 -7.61 -12.72 -19.19
CA ILE A 396 -8.87 -12.07 -18.81
C ILE A 396 -8.73 -11.36 -17.46
N GLU A 397 -8.16 -12.04 -16.46
CA GLU A 397 -7.90 -11.46 -15.14
C GLU A 397 -7.02 -10.22 -15.25
N ALA A 398 -5.90 -10.34 -15.96
CA ALA A 398 -4.96 -9.27 -16.21
C ALA A 398 -5.62 -8.05 -16.89
N ALA A 399 -6.50 -8.28 -17.87
CA ALA A 399 -7.24 -7.21 -18.53
C ALA A 399 -8.16 -6.46 -17.56
N PHE A 400 -8.95 -7.17 -16.73
CA PHE A 400 -9.82 -6.53 -15.74
C PHE A 400 -9.05 -5.85 -14.60
N VAL A 401 -7.87 -6.35 -14.22
CA VAL A 401 -7.01 -5.71 -13.22
C VAL A 401 -6.37 -4.44 -13.80
N ARG A 402 -5.94 -4.48 -15.06
CA ARG A 402 -5.35 -3.32 -15.75
C ARG A 402 -6.39 -2.23 -16.03
N HIS A 403 -7.63 -2.64 -16.26
CA HIS A 403 -8.76 -1.78 -16.61
C HIS A 403 -9.94 -1.99 -15.65
N PRO A 404 -9.82 -1.55 -14.38
CA PRO A 404 -10.83 -1.75 -13.35
C PRO A 404 -12.14 -0.99 -13.60
N GLU A 405 -12.20 -0.12 -14.61
CA GLU A 405 -13.41 0.54 -15.09
C GLU A 405 -14.31 -0.41 -15.91
N LEU A 406 -13.75 -1.47 -16.49
CA LEU A 406 -14.48 -2.34 -17.41
C LEU A 406 -15.41 -3.30 -16.67
N CYS A 407 -16.67 -3.32 -17.07
CA CYS A 407 -17.64 -4.34 -16.64
C CYS A 407 -17.60 -5.58 -17.54
N THR A 408 -17.12 -5.46 -18.77
CA THR A 408 -17.09 -6.53 -19.76
C THR A 408 -15.81 -6.52 -20.60
N LEU A 409 -15.46 -7.67 -21.18
CA LEU A 409 -14.31 -7.84 -22.07
C LEU A 409 -14.71 -8.69 -23.28
N SER A 410 -14.48 -8.19 -24.50
CA SER A 410 -14.74 -8.95 -25.72
C SER A 410 -13.60 -9.94 -26.00
N LEU A 411 -13.95 -11.18 -26.38
CA LEU A 411 -12.99 -12.25 -26.69
C LEU A 411 -13.04 -12.60 -28.17
N GLU A 412 -11.92 -12.42 -28.85
CA GLU A 412 -11.69 -12.91 -30.21
C GLU A 412 -10.73 -14.10 -30.15
N VAL A 413 -11.27 -15.23 -29.72
CA VAL A 413 -10.55 -16.50 -29.54
C VAL A 413 -11.37 -17.63 -30.16
N PRO A 414 -10.77 -18.80 -30.46
CA PRO A 414 -11.51 -19.92 -31.03
C PRO A 414 -12.75 -20.28 -30.19
N PRO A 415 -13.93 -20.56 -30.79
CA PRO A 415 -15.16 -20.86 -30.05
C PRO A 415 -15.03 -22.03 -29.07
N SER A 416 -14.13 -22.99 -29.34
CA SER A 416 -13.81 -24.09 -28.42
C SER A 416 -13.23 -23.64 -27.08
N ARG A 417 -12.75 -22.40 -26.97
CA ARG A 417 -12.23 -21.79 -25.73
C ARG A 417 -13.21 -20.89 -25.02
N THR A 418 -14.25 -20.43 -25.70
CA THR A 418 -15.33 -19.66 -25.07
C THR A 418 -16.53 -20.53 -24.70
N ALA A 419 -16.71 -21.70 -25.32
CA ALA A 419 -17.85 -22.60 -25.07
C ALA A 419 -18.04 -22.92 -23.57
N TRP A 420 -16.96 -23.29 -22.86
CA TRP A 420 -17.05 -23.55 -21.42
C TRP A 420 -17.38 -22.29 -20.61
N LEU A 421 -16.81 -21.13 -20.96
CA LEU A 421 -17.13 -19.85 -20.30
C LEU A 421 -18.61 -19.48 -20.50
N VAL A 422 -19.19 -19.83 -21.64
CA VAL A 422 -20.62 -19.66 -21.92
C VAL A 422 -21.46 -20.63 -21.08
N ASP A 423 -21.09 -21.91 -21.04
CA ASP A 423 -21.80 -22.93 -20.26
C ASP A 423 -21.85 -22.60 -18.76
N VAL A 424 -20.77 -22.04 -18.21
CA VAL A 424 -20.72 -21.60 -16.80
C VAL A 424 -21.30 -20.20 -16.57
N GLY A 425 -21.79 -19.53 -17.63
CA GLY A 425 -22.41 -18.21 -17.54
C GLY A 425 -21.44 -17.05 -17.33
N ALA A 426 -20.13 -17.27 -17.49
CA ALA A 426 -19.12 -16.21 -17.41
C ALA A 426 -19.03 -15.35 -18.68
N ALA A 427 -19.46 -15.89 -19.82
CA ALA A 427 -19.46 -15.20 -21.10
C ALA A 427 -20.78 -15.38 -21.87
N SER A 428 -21.10 -14.42 -22.73
CA SER A 428 -22.12 -14.61 -23.77
C SER A 428 -21.52 -15.31 -25.00
N ALA A 429 -22.34 -16.11 -25.68
CA ALA A 429 -21.96 -16.72 -26.94
C ALA A 429 -21.79 -15.66 -28.04
N ALA A 430 -20.85 -15.88 -28.95
CA ALA A 430 -20.73 -15.08 -30.16
C ALA A 430 -22.01 -15.22 -31.02
N TYR A 431 -22.46 -14.13 -31.62
CA TYR A 431 -23.65 -14.11 -32.47
C TYR A 431 -23.40 -13.31 -33.75
N GLY A 432 -23.47 -13.98 -34.90
CA GLY A 432 -23.15 -13.36 -36.19
C GLY A 432 -21.70 -12.88 -36.22
N SER A 433 -21.50 -11.57 -36.38
CA SER A 433 -20.18 -10.91 -36.35
C SER A 433 -19.75 -10.43 -34.96
N GLN A 434 -20.58 -10.58 -33.93
CA GLN A 434 -20.27 -10.15 -32.56
C GLN A 434 -19.45 -11.22 -31.84
N PRO A 435 -18.29 -10.86 -31.24
CA PRO A 435 -17.48 -11.80 -30.47
C PRO A 435 -18.18 -12.21 -29.15
N SER A 436 -17.69 -13.27 -28.51
CA SER A 436 -18.09 -13.60 -27.14
C SER A 436 -17.71 -12.47 -26.18
N VAL A 437 -18.53 -12.20 -25.16
CA VAL A 437 -18.26 -11.14 -24.18
C VAL A 437 -18.26 -11.71 -22.78
N VAL A 438 -17.16 -11.55 -22.05
CA VAL A 438 -17.02 -11.96 -20.65
C VAL A 438 -17.54 -10.86 -19.75
N SER A 439 -18.36 -11.22 -18.76
CA SER A 439 -18.74 -10.32 -17.66
C SER A 439 -17.70 -10.37 -16.56
N ARG A 440 -17.22 -9.22 -16.09
CA ARG A 440 -16.31 -9.14 -14.94
C ARG A 440 -16.95 -9.76 -13.70
N GLU A 441 -18.22 -9.43 -13.46
CA GLU A 441 -18.99 -9.91 -12.32
C GLU A 441 -19.06 -11.44 -12.29
N ALA A 442 -19.33 -12.06 -13.44
CA ALA A 442 -19.43 -13.51 -13.55
C ALA A 442 -18.05 -14.19 -13.56
N PHE A 443 -17.05 -13.59 -14.20
CA PHE A 443 -15.67 -14.08 -14.21
C PHE A 443 -15.10 -14.20 -12.79
N TRP A 444 -15.31 -13.19 -11.96
CA TRP A 444 -14.85 -13.22 -10.57
C TRP A 444 -15.57 -14.27 -9.72
N GLN A 445 -16.68 -14.85 -10.19
CA GLN A 445 -17.36 -15.95 -9.52
C GLN A 445 -16.83 -17.34 -9.90
N LEU A 446 -15.84 -17.45 -10.81
CA LEU A 446 -15.27 -18.72 -11.26
C LEU A 446 -14.28 -19.30 -10.23
N PRO A 447 -14.60 -20.40 -9.52
CA PRO A 447 -13.73 -20.91 -8.46
C PRO A 447 -12.35 -21.33 -8.96
N ARG A 448 -12.25 -21.86 -10.19
CA ARG A 448 -10.99 -22.29 -10.82
C ARG A 448 -9.93 -21.18 -10.92
N VAL A 449 -10.32 -19.91 -10.92
CA VAL A 449 -9.36 -18.80 -11.00
C VAL A 449 -8.66 -18.55 -9.65
N TRP A 450 -9.35 -18.87 -8.54
CA TRP A 450 -8.97 -18.42 -7.20
C TRP A 450 -8.70 -19.56 -6.21
N GLN A 451 -9.23 -20.76 -6.48
CA GLN A 451 -9.11 -21.94 -5.62
C GLN A 451 -8.20 -22.97 -6.29
N ARG A 452 -7.29 -23.58 -5.53
CA ARG A 452 -6.42 -24.64 -6.07
C ARG A 452 -7.17 -25.91 -6.43
N ASN A 453 -8.13 -26.30 -5.59
CA ASN A 453 -8.91 -27.52 -5.73
C ASN A 453 -10.40 -27.19 -5.53
N PRO A 454 -11.03 -26.51 -6.51
CA PRO A 454 -12.44 -26.17 -6.41
C PRO A 454 -13.27 -27.44 -6.34
N ARG A 455 -14.26 -27.44 -5.45
CA ARG A 455 -15.13 -28.59 -5.22
C ARG A 455 -16.34 -28.54 -6.13
N GLU A 456 -16.84 -29.71 -6.50
CA GLU A 456 -18.18 -29.80 -7.07
C GLU A 456 -19.22 -29.31 -6.06
N PRO A 457 -20.32 -28.69 -6.51
CA PRO A 457 -21.42 -28.30 -5.62
C PRO A 457 -21.91 -29.47 -4.77
N PHE A 458 -21.82 -29.33 -3.45
CA PHE A 458 -22.17 -30.42 -2.54
C PHE A 458 -23.69 -30.68 -2.55
N ALA A 459 -24.07 -31.95 -2.78
CA ALA A 459 -25.47 -32.36 -2.82
C ALA A 459 -26.22 -31.98 -1.53
N GLN A 460 -27.32 -31.26 -1.66
CA GLN A 460 -28.06 -30.74 -0.51
C GLN A 460 -28.81 -31.87 0.20
N ARG A 461 -28.36 -32.19 1.41
CA ARG A 461 -29.03 -33.12 2.33
C ARG A 461 -29.11 -32.45 3.69
N TYR A 462 -30.20 -32.65 4.42
CA TYR A 462 -30.35 -32.06 5.74
C TYR A 462 -29.96 -33.03 6.83
N THR A 463 -29.43 -32.48 7.92
CA THR A 463 -29.18 -33.16 9.18
C THR A 463 -29.73 -32.33 10.34
N LEU A 464 -29.82 -32.94 11.51
CA LEU A 464 -30.21 -32.30 12.76
C LEU A 464 -29.04 -32.43 13.74
N SER A 465 -28.45 -31.31 14.14
CA SER A 465 -27.42 -31.28 15.19
C SER A 465 -27.73 -30.16 16.18
N GLN A 466 -27.47 -30.40 17.47
CA GLN A 466 -27.75 -29.43 18.55
C GLN A 466 -29.16 -28.80 18.49
N GLY A 467 -30.17 -29.60 18.12
CA GLY A 467 -31.56 -29.15 17.99
C GLY A 467 -31.85 -28.25 16.78
N ARG A 468 -30.91 -28.06 15.85
CA ARG A 468 -31.08 -27.22 14.65
C ARG A 468 -31.01 -28.05 13.38
N ARG A 469 -31.98 -27.85 12.48
CA ARG A 469 -32.00 -28.46 11.15
C ARG A 469 -31.18 -27.59 10.19
N HIS A 470 -30.16 -28.17 9.58
CA HIS A 470 -29.27 -27.46 8.64
C HIS A 470 -28.77 -28.41 7.54
N PRO A 471 -28.24 -27.90 6.42
CA PRO A 471 -27.58 -28.74 5.44
C PRO A 471 -26.39 -29.49 6.05
N MET A 472 -26.22 -30.74 5.65
CA MET A 472 -25.01 -31.51 5.87
C MET A 472 -23.85 -30.78 5.18
N ARG A 473 -22.79 -30.51 5.93
CA ARG A 473 -21.63 -29.76 5.46
C ARG A 473 -20.63 -30.68 4.78
N PRO A 474 -19.92 -30.22 3.74
CA PRO A 474 -18.84 -30.99 3.15
C PRO A 474 -17.71 -31.21 4.16
N ALA A 475 -16.87 -32.22 3.93
CA ALA A 475 -15.64 -32.39 4.71
C ALA A 475 -14.76 -31.13 4.62
N LYS A 476 -14.00 -30.82 5.67
CA LYS A 476 -13.13 -29.65 5.67
C LYS A 476 -12.07 -29.74 4.55
N PRO A 477 -11.76 -28.62 3.86
CA PRO A 477 -10.66 -28.61 2.90
C PRO A 477 -9.32 -28.77 3.61
N VAL A 478 -8.28 -29.08 2.84
CA VAL A 478 -6.90 -29.22 3.34
C VAL A 478 -5.97 -28.48 2.37
N GLY A 479 -5.02 -27.73 2.93
CA GLY A 479 -4.04 -26.95 2.19
C GLY A 479 -4.54 -25.56 1.79
N THR A 480 -4.00 -25.01 0.71
CA THR A 480 -4.39 -23.68 0.19
C THR A 480 -5.77 -23.73 -0.44
N VAL A 481 -6.72 -23.01 0.15
CA VAL A 481 -8.12 -22.94 -0.30
C VAL A 481 -8.41 -21.73 -1.16
N TYR A 482 -7.58 -20.69 -1.07
CA TYR A 482 -7.73 -19.46 -1.82
C TYR A 482 -6.36 -18.86 -2.13
N GLN A 483 -6.19 -18.34 -3.35
CA GLN A 483 -4.98 -17.68 -3.81
C GLN A 483 -5.33 -16.53 -4.76
N ARG A 484 -4.75 -15.36 -4.52
CA ARG A 484 -4.98 -14.15 -5.34
C ARG A 484 -3.77 -13.23 -5.29
N HIS A 485 -3.39 -12.67 -6.44
CA HIS A 485 -2.42 -11.58 -6.46
C HIS A 485 -3.08 -10.25 -6.10
N ILE A 486 -2.43 -9.46 -5.26
CA ILE A 486 -2.89 -8.17 -4.75
C ILE A 486 -2.08 -7.05 -5.43
N PRO A 487 -2.60 -6.38 -6.47
CA PRO A 487 -1.80 -5.48 -7.30
C PRO A 487 -1.14 -4.33 -6.54
N TRP A 488 -1.87 -3.70 -5.60
CA TRP A 488 -1.37 -2.57 -4.82
C TRP A 488 -0.37 -2.95 -3.73
N LEU A 489 -0.29 -4.23 -3.37
CA LEU A 489 0.79 -4.75 -2.52
C LEU A 489 1.92 -5.34 -3.36
N SER A 490 1.64 -5.72 -4.62
CA SER A 490 2.52 -6.56 -5.45
C SER A 490 2.88 -7.88 -4.77
N GLN A 491 1.95 -8.44 -3.99
CA GLN A 491 2.13 -9.67 -3.23
C GLN A 491 1.02 -10.67 -3.55
N THR A 492 1.29 -11.96 -3.35
CA THR A 492 0.30 -13.02 -3.47
C THR A 492 -0.27 -13.36 -2.10
N LEU A 493 -1.59 -13.17 -1.94
CA LEU A 493 -2.32 -13.57 -0.75
C LEU A 493 -2.80 -15.01 -0.90
N THR A 494 -2.55 -15.84 0.12
CA THR A 494 -3.18 -17.17 0.25
C THR A 494 -3.99 -17.28 1.53
N LEU A 495 -5.04 -18.09 1.50
CA LEU A 495 -5.69 -18.62 2.70
C LEU A 495 -5.44 -20.12 2.72
N ASP A 496 -4.78 -20.59 3.77
CA ASP A 496 -4.48 -22.01 3.97
C ASP A 496 -5.28 -22.53 5.15
N THR A 497 -5.75 -23.79 5.09
CA THR A 497 -6.23 -24.45 6.30
C THR A 497 -5.08 -24.60 7.30
N VAL A 498 -5.39 -24.43 8.58
CA VAL A 498 -4.41 -24.57 9.67
C VAL A 498 -3.71 -25.92 9.58
N ASP A 499 -2.38 -25.88 9.61
CA ASP A 499 -1.52 -27.01 9.90
C ASP A 499 -0.95 -26.77 11.31
N ILE A 500 -1.36 -27.57 12.28
CA ILE A 500 -1.05 -27.30 13.69
C ILE A 500 0.47 -27.32 13.93
N GLU A 501 1.21 -28.24 13.31
CA GLU A 501 2.66 -28.30 13.50
C GLU A 501 3.36 -27.08 12.89
N ARG A 502 2.91 -26.63 11.72
CA ARG A 502 3.47 -25.46 11.04
C ARG A 502 3.08 -24.13 11.72
N ASP A 503 1.83 -24.02 12.18
CA ASP A 503 1.22 -22.73 12.50
C ASP A 503 1.13 -22.44 14.01
N LEU A 504 1.25 -23.46 14.87
CA LEU A 504 1.09 -23.31 16.32
C LEU A 504 2.00 -22.25 16.94
N ALA A 505 3.26 -22.17 16.51
CA ALA A 505 4.20 -21.19 17.06
C ALA A 505 3.79 -19.75 16.73
N ALA A 506 3.34 -19.50 15.49
CA ALA A 506 2.84 -18.18 15.08
C ALA A 506 1.56 -17.85 15.83
N PHE A 507 0.60 -18.78 15.86
CA PHE A 507 -0.67 -18.62 16.55
C PHE A 507 -0.48 -18.33 18.05
N ASN A 508 0.40 -19.07 18.74
CA ASN A 508 0.68 -18.84 20.15
C ASN A 508 1.29 -17.46 20.40
N ARG A 509 2.25 -17.03 19.58
CA ARG A 509 2.80 -15.69 19.69
C ARG A 509 1.72 -14.63 19.51
N TRP A 510 0.86 -14.80 18.51
CA TRP A 510 -0.21 -13.85 18.24
C TRP A 510 -1.23 -13.77 19.37
N MET A 511 -1.66 -14.91 19.93
CA MET A 511 -2.63 -14.92 21.03
C MET A 511 -2.11 -14.28 22.32
N ASN A 512 -0.78 -14.18 22.47
CA ASN A 512 -0.13 -13.50 23.59
C ASN A 512 0.26 -12.04 23.29
N ASP A 513 0.03 -11.54 22.07
CA ASP A 513 0.20 -10.12 21.74
C ASP A 513 -0.85 -9.28 22.51
N PRO A 514 -0.48 -8.22 23.24
CA PRO A 514 -1.42 -7.47 24.09
C PRO A 514 -2.65 -6.93 23.36
N VAL A 515 -2.50 -6.53 22.08
CA VAL A 515 -3.61 -6.00 21.27
C VAL A 515 -4.56 -7.13 20.88
N VAL A 516 -4.03 -8.27 20.49
CA VAL A 516 -4.82 -9.48 20.20
C VAL A 516 -5.56 -9.96 21.44
N ALA A 517 -4.81 -10.12 22.52
CA ALA A 517 -5.26 -10.60 23.81
C ALA A 517 -6.46 -9.81 24.34
N HIS A 518 -6.48 -8.50 24.12
CA HIS A 518 -7.59 -7.63 24.49
C HIS A 518 -8.92 -7.99 23.82
N PHE A 519 -8.89 -8.52 22.59
CA PHE A 519 -10.11 -8.84 21.83
C PHE A 519 -10.47 -10.33 21.82
N TRP A 520 -9.46 -11.20 21.86
CA TRP A 520 -9.64 -12.66 21.77
C TRP A 520 -9.65 -13.35 23.13
N GLU A 521 -9.02 -12.77 24.17
CA GLU A 521 -9.00 -13.31 25.54
C GLU A 521 -8.50 -14.78 25.64
N GLU A 522 -7.65 -15.18 24.70
CA GLU A 522 -7.12 -16.55 24.58
C GLU A 522 -5.61 -16.63 24.90
N GLN A 523 -5.09 -15.84 25.84
CA GLN A 523 -3.66 -15.94 26.22
C GLN A 523 -3.32 -17.32 26.82
N GLY A 524 -2.06 -17.75 26.66
CA GLY A 524 -1.60 -18.99 27.26
C GLY A 524 -0.36 -19.60 26.60
N ASP A 525 -0.04 -20.83 27.01
CA ASP A 525 1.12 -21.57 26.51
C ASP A 525 0.80 -22.34 25.21
N LEU A 526 1.84 -22.95 24.63
CA LEU A 526 1.73 -23.75 23.40
C LEU A 526 0.77 -24.94 23.56
N ALA A 527 0.67 -25.53 24.76
CA ALA A 527 -0.19 -26.68 25.00
C ALA A 527 -1.67 -26.27 24.97
N ARG A 528 -2.02 -25.15 25.62
CA ARG A 528 -3.36 -24.56 25.55
C ARG A 528 -3.76 -24.25 24.11
N HIS A 529 -2.88 -23.60 23.35
CA HIS A 529 -3.18 -23.20 21.97
C HIS A 529 -3.24 -24.37 20.99
N ARG A 530 -2.45 -25.42 21.23
CA ARG A 530 -2.60 -26.68 20.50
C ARG A 530 -3.97 -27.28 20.72
N ALA A 531 -4.41 -27.41 21.98
CA ALA A 531 -5.73 -27.94 22.31
C ALA A 531 -6.86 -27.08 21.72
N TYR A 532 -6.69 -25.76 21.67
CA TYR A 532 -7.61 -24.84 21.00
C TYR A 532 -7.72 -25.16 19.50
N LEU A 533 -6.58 -25.22 18.78
CA LEU A 533 -6.58 -25.52 17.35
C LEU A 533 -7.11 -26.93 17.04
N GLU A 534 -6.84 -27.92 17.90
CA GLU A 534 -7.39 -29.27 17.80
C GLU A 534 -8.93 -29.28 17.97
N THR A 535 -9.45 -28.45 18.87
CA THR A 535 -10.90 -28.26 19.06
C THR A 535 -11.54 -27.66 17.80
N ILE A 536 -10.92 -26.60 17.24
CA ILE A 536 -11.37 -26.00 15.97
C ILE A 536 -11.27 -27.01 14.83
N ALA A 537 -10.22 -27.83 14.78
CA ALA A 537 -10.06 -28.87 13.76
C ALA A 537 -11.17 -29.94 13.85
N ALA A 538 -11.61 -30.30 15.06
CA ALA A 538 -12.66 -31.30 15.29
C ALA A 538 -14.09 -30.77 15.02
N ASP A 539 -14.35 -29.47 15.16
CA ASP A 539 -15.70 -28.91 15.01
C ASP A 539 -16.12 -28.76 13.53
N PRO A 540 -17.09 -29.54 13.01
CA PRO A 540 -17.46 -29.51 11.59
C PRO A 540 -18.09 -28.18 11.12
N ARG A 541 -18.45 -27.28 12.05
CA ARG A 541 -19.14 -26.02 11.75
C ARG A 541 -18.19 -24.89 11.37
N VAL A 542 -16.91 -25.01 11.75
CA VAL A 542 -15.88 -23.97 11.60
C VAL A 542 -14.63 -24.52 10.93
N THR A 543 -14.01 -23.72 10.09
CA THR A 543 -12.71 -24.00 9.49
C THR A 543 -11.74 -22.92 9.93
N GLY A 544 -10.66 -23.33 10.60
CA GLY A 544 -9.52 -22.46 10.88
C GLY A 544 -8.68 -22.26 9.63
N LEU A 545 -8.36 -21.00 9.33
CA LEU A 545 -7.49 -20.61 8.21
C LEU A 545 -6.34 -19.73 8.71
N VAL A 546 -5.20 -19.82 8.04
CA VAL A 546 -4.08 -18.90 8.17
C VAL A 546 -3.96 -18.11 6.89
N GLY A 547 -4.00 -16.78 7.00
CA GLY A 547 -3.71 -15.89 5.88
C GLY A 547 -2.21 -15.72 5.71
N ARG A 548 -1.73 -15.77 4.47
CA ARG A 548 -0.33 -15.50 4.12
C ARG A 548 -0.18 -14.48 3.01
N LEU A 549 0.91 -13.73 3.04
CA LEU A 549 1.37 -12.88 1.95
C LEU A 549 2.77 -13.34 1.55
N ASP A 550 2.92 -13.76 0.29
CA ASP A 550 4.15 -14.36 -0.26
C ASP A 550 4.71 -15.51 0.60
N GLY A 551 3.80 -16.30 1.21
CA GLY A 551 4.14 -17.43 2.08
C GLY A 551 4.33 -17.10 3.57
N GLU A 552 4.40 -15.82 3.93
CA GLU A 552 4.50 -15.40 5.33
C GLU A 552 3.12 -15.34 6.00
N ALA A 553 2.95 -16.06 7.11
CA ALA A 553 1.72 -16.03 7.90
C ALA A 553 1.51 -14.67 8.58
N PHE A 554 0.31 -14.08 8.44
CA PHE A 554 0.01 -12.76 9.01
C PHE A 554 -1.17 -12.74 9.98
N GLY A 555 -2.08 -13.71 9.85
CA GLY A 555 -3.32 -13.70 10.62
C GLY A 555 -4.02 -15.04 10.62
N TYR A 556 -4.88 -15.22 11.61
CA TYR A 556 -5.72 -16.39 11.82
C TYR A 556 -7.18 -16.02 11.61
N PHE A 557 -7.94 -16.90 10.96
CA PHE A 557 -9.34 -16.69 10.62
C PHE A 557 -10.15 -17.93 10.99
N GLU A 558 -11.35 -17.70 11.51
CA GLU A 558 -12.34 -18.76 11.74
C GLU A 558 -13.51 -18.50 10.83
N VAL A 559 -13.69 -19.34 9.82
CA VAL A 559 -14.84 -19.23 8.92
C VAL A 559 -15.90 -20.27 9.26
N TYR A 560 -17.14 -19.84 9.42
CA TYR A 560 -18.19 -20.67 10.01
C TYR A 560 -19.51 -20.63 9.24
N TRP A 561 -20.35 -21.65 9.46
CA TRP A 561 -21.71 -21.70 8.97
C TRP A 561 -22.65 -20.98 9.93
N ALA A 562 -23.20 -19.83 9.52
CA ALA A 562 -23.90 -18.92 10.43
C ALA A 562 -25.14 -19.54 11.09
N LYS A 563 -25.85 -20.44 10.39
CA LYS A 563 -27.03 -21.14 10.92
C LYS A 563 -26.73 -22.05 12.13
N GLU A 564 -25.50 -22.55 12.20
CA GLU A 564 -25.02 -23.43 13.27
C GLU A 564 -24.21 -22.67 14.32
N ASP A 565 -24.04 -21.36 14.14
CA ASP A 565 -23.28 -20.48 15.01
C ASP A 565 -24.17 -19.75 16.05
N ARG A 566 -23.53 -19.12 17.03
CA ARG A 566 -24.19 -18.29 18.05
C ARG A 566 -24.92 -17.07 17.47
N ILE A 567 -24.55 -16.60 16.28
CA ILE A 567 -25.20 -15.46 15.61
C ILE A 567 -26.61 -15.80 15.06
N ALA A 568 -26.89 -17.08 14.80
CA ALA A 568 -28.12 -17.52 14.12
C ALA A 568 -29.42 -17.00 14.75
N PRO A 569 -29.60 -16.95 16.08
CA PRO A 569 -30.86 -16.50 16.68
C PRO A 569 -31.15 -15.01 16.48
N PHE A 570 -30.15 -14.22 16.08
CA PHE A 570 -30.28 -12.76 15.99
C PHE A 570 -30.74 -12.29 14.61
N TYR A 571 -30.90 -13.16 13.62
CA TYR A 571 -31.46 -12.83 12.32
C TYR A 571 -32.02 -14.09 11.63
N ASP A 572 -32.69 -13.93 10.48
CA ASP A 572 -33.20 -15.08 9.73
C ASP A 572 -32.05 -15.78 8.96
N ALA A 573 -31.35 -16.67 9.68
CA ALA A 573 -30.15 -17.35 9.20
C ALA A 573 -30.43 -18.36 8.08
N GLY A 574 -29.84 -18.09 6.93
CA GLY A 574 -29.95 -18.89 5.72
C GLY A 574 -29.13 -20.17 5.81
N ASP A 575 -29.53 -21.17 5.03
CA ASP A 575 -28.88 -22.49 5.04
C ASP A 575 -27.39 -22.43 4.68
N HIS A 576 -26.99 -21.48 3.84
CA HIS A 576 -25.62 -21.34 3.34
C HIS A 576 -24.98 -20.00 3.74
N ASP A 577 -25.56 -19.29 4.69
CA ASP A 577 -24.94 -18.07 5.20
C ASP A 577 -23.61 -18.42 5.89
N ARG A 578 -22.59 -17.62 5.60
CA ARG A 578 -21.24 -17.78 6.16
C ARG A 578 -20.92 -16.61 7.07
N GLY A 579 -20.02 -16.82 8.00
CA GLY A 579 -19.41 -15.74 8.75
C GLY A 579 -17.93 -15.97 8.95
N TRP A 580 -17.25 -14.96 9.48
CA TRP A 580 -15.85 -15.07 9.83
C TRP A 580 -15.50 -14.27 11.07
N HIS A 581 -14.55 -14.79 11.84
CA HIS A 581 -13.78 -14.03 12.83
C HIS A 581 -12.34 -13.95 12.34
N ALA A 582 -11.67 -12.85 12.66
CA ALA A 582 -10.30 -12.61 12.21
C ALA A 582 -9.43 -12.07 13.33
N LEU A 583 -8.17 -12.46 13.25
CA LEU A 583 -7.08 -12.01 14.05
C LEU A 583 -5.92 -11.64 13.13
N ILE A 584 -5.45 -10.39 13.21
CA ILE A 584 -4.21 -9.99 12.52
C ILE A 584 -3.09 -9.95 13.55
N GLY A 585 -2.38 -11.08 13.65
CA GLY A 585 -1.35 -11.31 14.65
C GLY A 585 -0.07 -10.55 14.37
N GLU A 586 0.32 -10.45 13.11
CA GLU A 586 1.51 -9.69 12.72
C GLU A 586 1.22 -8.21 12.58
N ALA A 587 1.83 -7.39 13.43
CA ALA A 587 1.65 -5.94 13.42
C ALA A 587 1.97 -5.30 12.06
N ARG A 588 2.96 -5.81 11.33
CA ARG A 588 3.38 -5.27 10.01
C ARG A 588 2.36 -5.45 8.89
N PHE A 589 1.41 -6.38 9.05
CA PHE A 589 0.32 -6.62 8.11
C PHE A 589 -1.00 -5.99 8.59
N ARG A 590 -0.95 -5.12 9.61
CA ARG A 590 -2.06 -4.25 10.02
C ARG A 590 -2.05 -2.98 9.17
N GLY A 591 -3.20 -2.31 9.09
CA GLY A 591 -3.34 -1.05 8.34
C GLY A 591 -4.15 -1.17 7.06
N LYS A 592 -4.48 -0.02 6.46
CA LYS A 592 -5.44 0.09 5.36
C LYS A 592 -5.08 -0.77 4.13
N PRO A 593 -3.85 -0.76 3.59
CA PRO A 593 -3.52 -1.53 2.37
C PRO A 593 -3.72 -3.04 2.53
N PHE A 594 -3.39 -3.57 3.72
CA PHE A 594 -3.57 -4.98 4.05
C PHE A 594 -5.02 -5.32 4.38
N LEU A 595 -5.72 -4.44 5.12
CA LEU A 595 -7.14 -4.61 5.40
C LEU A 595 -7.95 -4.71 4.11
N THR A 596 -7.69 -3.83 3.14
CA THR A 596 -8.36 -3.86 1.84
C THR A 596 -7.92 -5.05 0.97
N ALA A 597 -6.86 -5.76 1.34
CA ALA A 597 -6.40 -6.98 0.67
C ALA A 597 -7.01 -8.25 1.27
N TRP A 598 -6.91 -8.46 2.58
CA TRP A 598 -7.36 -9.71 3.19
C TRP A 598 -8.87 -9.77 3.39
N MET A 599 -9.53 -8.67 3.75
CA MET A 599 -10.95 -8.71 4.09
C MET A 599 -11.83 -9.05 2.88
N PRO A 600 -11.68 -8.37 1.72
CA PRO A 600 -12.38 -8.79 0.51
C PRO A 600 -11.96 -10.18 0.04
N SER A 601 -10.70 -10.61 0.25
CA SER A 601 -10.24 -11.96 -0.11
C SER A 601 -10.93 -13.06 0.71
N VAL A 602 -11.13 -12.87 2.02
CA VAL A 602 -11.89 -13.81 2.86
C VAL A 602 -13.35 -13.82 2.44
N SER A 603 -13.98 -12.65 2.23
CA SER A 603 -15.37 -12.58 1.74
C SER A 603 -15.53 -13.28 0.39
N HIS A 604 -14.58 -13.07 -0.51
CA HIS A 604 -14.57 -13.68 -1.83
C HIS A 604 -14.44 -15.21 -1.73
N TYR A 605 -13.48 -15.71 -0.93
CA TYR A 605 -13.36 -17.14 -0.67
C TYR A 605 -14.67 -17.74 -0.19
N LEU A 606 -15.36 -17.12 0.78
CA LEU A 606 -16.61 -17.64 1.32
C LEU A 606 -17.74 -17.69 0.29
N PHE A 607 -17.80 -16.73 -0.63
CA PHE A 607 -18.74 -16.77 -1.75
C PHE A 607 -18.40 -17.85 -2.78
N LEU A 608 -17.13 -18.20 -2.95
CA LEU A 608 -16.70 -19.23 -3.90
C LEU A 608 -16.70 -20.65 -3.32
N ASP A 609 -16.55 -20.80 -2.01
CA ASP A 609 -16.49 -22.10 -1.31
C ASP A 609 -17.80 -22.90 -1.50
N ASP A 610 -18.95 -22.21 -1.51
CA ASP A 610 -20.24 -22.74 -1.93
C ASP A 610 -21.03 -21.67 -2.70
N CYS A 611 -21.37 -21.95 -3.96
CA CYS A 611 -22.08 -20.99 -4.82
C CYS A 611 -23.47 -20.59 -4.28
N ARG A 612 -24.06 -21.37 -3.37
CA ARG A 612 -25.33 -21.06 -2.71
C ARG A 612 -25.19 -20.05 -1.58
N THR A 613 -23.97 -19.71 -1.15
CA THR A 613 -23.74 -18.64 -0.17
C THR A 613 -24.12 -17.29 -0.78
N GLN A 614 -25.23 -16.73 -0.31
CA GLN A 614 -25.75 -15.42 -0.74
C GLN A 614 -25.43 -14.29 0.25
N ARG A 615 -25.12 -14.62 1.51
CA ARG A 615 -24.89 -13.65 2.58
C ARG A 615 -23.69 -14.05 3.42
N ILE A 616 -22.86 -13.06 3.74
CA ILE A 616 -21.80 -13.17 4.73
C ILE A 616 -22.15 -12.25 5.90
N VAL A 617 -22.11 -12.79 7.10
CA VAL A 617 -22.41 -12.05 8.34
C VAL A 617 -21.17 -11.89 9.20
N ILE A 618 -21.15 -10.82 9.99
CA ILE A 618 -20.11 -10.55 10.98
C ILE A 618 -20.72 -9.85 12.20
N GLU A 619 -20.03 -9.94 13.33
CA GLU A 619 -20.50 -9.50 14.65
C GLU A 619 -19.42 -8.75 15.47
N PRO A 620 -18.83 -7.65 14.96
CA PRO A 620 -17.91 -6.84 15.75
C PRO A 620 -18.61 -6.24 16.97
N ARG A 621 -17.84 -5.81 17.97
CA ARG A 621 -18.39 -5.02 19.08
C ARG A 621 -18.97 -3.71 18.55
N ALA A 622 -20.14 -3.31 19.07
CA ALA A 622 -20.85 -2.11 18.61
C ALA A 622 -20.09 -0.80 18.87
N ASP A 623 -19.22 -0.79 19.87
CA ASP A 623 -18.32 0.32 20.23
C ASP A 623 -17.03 0.36 19.37
N ASN A 624 -16.77 -0.65 18.54
CA ASN A 624 -15.58 -0.67 17.68
C ASN A 624 -15.80 0.11 16.37
N HIS A 625 -15.91 1.44 16.49
CA HIS A 625 -16.19 2.34 15.37
C HIS A 625 -15.17 2.22 14.22
N LYS A 626 -13.89 1.93 14.53
CA LYS A 626 -12.83 1.74 13.52
C LYS A 626 -13.08 0.50 12.67
N MET A 627 -13.47 -0.62 13.29
CA MET A 627 -13.84 -1.84 12.58
C MET A 627 -15.12 -1.64 11.77
N ILE A 628 -16.15 -1.01 12.35
CA ILE A 628 -17.43 -0.75 11.67
C ILE A 628 -17.22 0.10 10.41
N LYS A 629 -16.41 1.16 10.49
CA LYS A 629 -16.06 2.00 9.33
C LYS A 629 -15.31 1.21 8.26
N SER A 630 -14.42 0.31 8.67
CA SER A 630 -13.64 -0.53 7.76
C SER A 630 -14.54 -1.56 7.04
N LEU A 631 -15.47 -2.17 7.77
CA LEU A 631 -16.48 -3.08 7.23
C LEU A 631 -17.36 -2.38 6.19
N GLY A 632 -17.81 -1.14 6.47
CA GLY A 632 -18.58 -0.35 5.52
C GLY A 632 -17.83 -0.09 4.20
N ARG A 633 -16.52 0.18 4.27
CA ARG A 633 -15.65 0.35 3.08
C ARG A 633 -15.49 -0.94 2.26
N CYS A 634 -15.64 -2.10 2.89
CA CYS A 634 -15.65 -3.41 2.24
C CYS A 634 -17.08 -3.89 1.89
N GLY A 635 -18.07 -3.01 1.97
CA GLY A 635 -19.47 -3.23 1.55
C GLY A 635 -20.38 -3.93 2.55
N TYR A 636 -19.93 -4.18 3.77
CA TYR A 636 -20.80 -4.68 4.83
C TYR A 636 -21.77 -3.60 5.27
N ALA A 637 -23.07 -3.90 5.24
CA ALA A 637 -24.11 -3.05 5.79
C ALA A 637 -24.24 -3.27 7.30
N HIS A 638 -24.45 -2.18 8.04
CA HIS A 638 -24.91 -2.24 9.43
C HIS A 638 -26.42 -2.53 9.43
N VAL A 639 -26.81 -3.74 9.86
CA VAL A 639 -28.23 -4.14 9.89
C VAL A 639 -28.90 -3.72 11.19
N LYS A 640 -28.33 -4.10 12.33
CA LYS A 640 -28.81 -3.75 13.68
C LYS A 640 -27.77 -4.08 14.74
N GLU A 641 -27.99 -3.62 15.97
CA GLU A 641 -27.23 -4.03 17.15
C GLU A 641 -28.03 -5.03 18.01
N PHE A 642 -27.33 -5.87 18.75
CA PHE A 642 -27.91 -6.84 19.68
C PHE A 642 -26.89 -7.22 20.77
N ASP A 643 -27.36 -7.80 21.86
CA ASP A 643 -26.52 -8.12 23.02
C ASP A 643 -26.20 -9.62 23.10
N PHE A 644 -24.92 -9.95 23.17
CA PHE A 644 -24.41 -11.21 23.69
C PHE A 644 -24.14 -11.07 25.20
N PRO A 645 -24.07 -12.19 25.97
CA PRO A 645 -23.77 -12.13 27.40
C PRO A 645 -22.49 -11.35 27.77
N HIS A 646 -21.51 -11.27 26.87
CA HIS A 646 -20.19 -10.69 27.09
C HIS A 646 -19.89 -9.43 26.23
N LYS A 647 -20.78 -9.04 25.30
CA LYS A 647 -20.60 -7.84 24.46
C LYS A 647 -21.90 -7.38 23.83
N ARG A 648 -22.02 -6.07 23.60
CA ARG A 648 -22.95 -5.51 22.61
C ARG A 648 -22.32 -5.62 21.22
N ALA A 649 -23.02 -6.25 20.28
CA ALA A 649 -22.52 -6.53 18.94
C ALA A 649 -23.34 -5.81 17.87
N MET A 650 -22.69 -5.54 16.73
CA MET A 650 -23.31 -5.03 15.51
C MET A 650 -23.44 -6.18 14.50
N LEU A 651 -24.64 -6.40 13.94
CA LEU A 651 -24.84 -7.34 12.83
C LEU A 651 -24.42 -6.68 11.51
N GLY A 652 -23.24 -7.05 11.02
CA GLY A 652 -22.74 -6.69 9.70
C GLY A 652 -23.18 -7.71 8.67
N LEU A 653 -23.64 -7.28 7.50
CA LEU A 653 -24.10 -8.17 6.42
C LEU A 653 -23.59 -7.73 5.06
N LEU A 654 -22.99 -8.65 4.32
CA LEU A 654 -22.53 -8.47 2.94
C LEU A 654 -23.31 -9.41 2.01
N LEU A 655 -23.92 -8.85 0.98
CA LEU A 655 -24.65 -9.59 -0.05
C LEU A 655 -23.72 -10.01 -1.19
N ARG A 656 -23.93 -11.22 -1.71
CA ARG A 656 -23.23 -11.74 -2.90
C ARG A 656 -23.36 -10.79 -4.09
N GLU A 657 -24.60 -10.45 -4.43
CA GLU A 657 -24.94 -9.53 -5.53
C GLU A 657 -24.18 -8.22 -5.42
N ARG A 658 -24.16 -7.62 -4.22
CA ARG A 658 -23.42 -6.39 -3.97
C ARG A 658 -21.91 -6.56 -4.15
N PHE A 659 -21.35 -7.63 -3.58
CA PHE A 659 -19.91 -7.90 -3.66
C PHE A 659 -19.41 -8.01 -5.10
N PHE A 660 -20.13 -8.77 -5.93
CA PHE A 660 -19.77 -8.96 -7.33
C PHE A 660 -20.17 -7.80 -8.24
N GLY A 661 -21.39 -7.28 -8.11
CA GLY A 661 -21.87 -6.16 -8.91
C GLY A 661 -21.07 -4.87 -8.70
N GLU A 662 -20.68 -4.58 -7.45
CA GLU A 662 -19.86 -3.41 -7.12
C GLU A 662 -18.34 -3.70 -7.15
N ALA A 663 -17.89 -4.89 -7.56
CA ALA A 663 -16.47 -5.24 -7.64
C ALA A 663 -15.66 -4.90 -6.37
N LEU A 664 -16.19 -5.26 -5.19
CA LEU A 664 -15.67 -4.85 -3.88
C LEU A 664 -14.31 -5.47 -3.50
N TRP A 665 -13.76 -6.34 -4.36
CA TRP A 665 -12.40 -6.85 -4.25
C TRP A 665 -11.32 -5.86 -4.74
N ILE A 666 -11.70 -4.78 -5.42
CA ILE A 666 -10.79 -3.70 -5.84
C ILE A 666 -11.01 -2.51 -4.90
N PRO A 667 -9.96 -1.99 -4.22
CA PRO A 667 -10.08 -0.81 -3.41
C PRO A 667 -10.51 0.36 -4.29
N ARG A 668 -11.70 0.91 -4.04
CA ARG A 668 -12.14 2.14 -4.68
C ARG A 668 -11.52 3.33 -3.94
N GLY A 669 -11.05 4.33 -4.69
CA GLY A 669 -10.74 5.65 -4.14
C GLY A 669 -12.03 6.28 -3.61
N GLU A 670 -12.22 6.22 -2.29
CA GLU A 670 -13.39 6.68 -1.52
C GLU A 670 -14.74 5.97 -1.78
N PRO A 671 -15.47 5.53 -0.74
CA PRO A 671 -16.89 5.24 -0.86
C PRO A 671 -17.70 6.52 -0.77
N THR A 672 -18.56 6.69 -1.78
CA THR A 672 -19.83 7.41 -1.71
C THR A 672 -20.49 7.33 -0.33
N ILE A 673 -20.89 8.51 0.14
CA ILE A 673 -21.81 8.83 1.25
C ILE A 673 -22.66 7.63 1.69
N SER A 674 -22.56 7.29 2.98
CA SER A 674 -23.53 6.43 3.67
C SER A 674 -24.95 6.96 3.45
N PRO A 675 -25.94 6.17 3.02
CA PRO A 675 -27.32 6.60 3.16
C PRO A 675 -27.64 6.63 4.66
N THR A 676 -27.64 7.83 5.21
CA THR A 676 -28.22 8.13 6.51
C THR A 676 -29.67 7.68 6.52
N SER A 677 -30.01 6.84 7.51
CA SER A 677 -31.33 6.68 8.12
C SER A 677 -32.54 6.75 7.17
N ALA A 678 -33.08 5.58 6.81
CA ALA A 678 -34.49 5.46 6.47
C ALA A 678 -35.34 5.84 7.71
N LYS A 679 -35.65 7.13 7.82
CA LYS A 679 -36.77 7.66 8.59
C LYS A 679 -37.46 8.71 7.74
N GLY A 680 -38.70 8.41 7.32
CA GLY A 680 -39.64 9.39 6.80
C GLY A 680 -39.61 9.58 5.28
N ALA A 681 -40.22 8.66 4.54
CA ALA A 681 -40.87 8.97 3.28
C ALA A 681 -42.14 8.12 3.19
N GLU A 682 -43.27 8.74 3.52
CA GLU A 682 -44.59 8.20 3.22
C GLU A 682 -44.71 7.97 1.72
N LEU A 683 -45.20 6.79 1.35
CA LEU A 683 -45.58 6.45 -0.03
C LEU A 683 -46.80 7.29 -0.44
N PRO A 684 -46.77 8.04 -1.56
CA PRO A 684 -47.98 8.39 -2.25
C PRO A 684 -48.38 7.19 -3.11
N ILE A 685 -49.47 6.54 -2.70
CA ILE A 685 -50.31 5.75 -3.58
C ILE A 685 -50.94 6.74 -4.56
N GLU A 686 -50.53 6.73 -5.82
CA GLU A 686 -51.36 7.23 -6.91
C GLU A 686 -51.72 6.08 -7.84
N ASP A 687 -52.98 5.69 -7.72
CA ASP A 687 -53.74 4.98 -8.73
C ASP A 687 -53.56 5.65 -10.09
N THR A 688 -53.11 4.90 -11.09
CA THR A 688 -53.57 5.13 -12.45
C THR A 688 -53.76 3.80 -13.16
N GLN A 689 -54.97 3.29 -12.95
CA GLN A 689 -55.81 2.56 -13.89
C GLN A 689 -55.15 2.11 -15.20
N CYS A 690 -55.00 0.79 -15.28
CA CYS A 690 -55.09 0.05 -16.52
C CYS A 690 -56.48 0.31 -17.14
N LYS A 691 -56.53 0.98 -18.30
CA LYS A 691 -57.70 0.94 -19.19
C LYS A 691 -57.65 -0.35 -20.00
N SER A 692 -58.46 -1.29 -19.55
CA SER A 692 -59.36 -2.16 -20.33
C SER A 692 -59.09 -2.29 -21.84
N MET A 693 -58.92 -3.53 -22.29
CA MET A 693 -59.92 -4.09 -23.19
C MET A 693 -60.88 -4.96 -22.37
N THR A 694 -62.15 -4.53 -22.38
CA THR A 694 -63.41 -5.19 -21.97
C THR A 694 -63.57 -5.67 -20.54
#